data_AF-A0A2A5E6K4-F1
#
_entry.id   AF-A0A2A5E6K4-F1
#
_cell.length_a   1.000
_cell.length_b   1.000
_cell.length_c   1.000
_cell.angle_alpha   90.00
_cell.angle_beta   90.00
_cell.angle_gamma   90.00
#
_symmetry.space_group_name_H-M   'P 1'
#
loop_
_entity.id
_entity.type
_entity.pdbx_description
1 polymer ?
#
loop_
_entity_poly.entity_id
_entity_poly.type
_entity_poly.pdbx_seq_one_letter_code
_entity_poly.pdbx_strand_id
1 'polypeptide(L)'
;MKKIFKQSVILIVFQMIMVSLVLGEDSVFKWESVEAKKIGYRRGSYTFYRKKRNEYYIYGGGKNDKWTKASGIAASATYITVNADTYEVKSFKPFEKFPKNKKGKSFFPGKDGRVYVPKEDIVYCINKNNPNHFLIYKYDIGKRSIELINKKMPKVAYNGSVLAEYGFSVALMSGFGVTYDSHNKELIFMGGHTSNAPNGFVGHWAFDVIKKTWRQFKSTDVFLAELRTLNLDLLVKLRKVQGYLSNEHFNAKASKDEALVAKLLADVKKLAESLVAKGSTYTGKHQLAAQFSLTKLKPAKDLFSKIQTAYLTKSFQPKNLRELYALDKVFDETADLFLEFPAERKSAGISYNEKHKKILYFGGDHGNFLFNDTWLYDCQTKTWSRLFLKTSPKASMTSGRFMHNIKGDYSILLGGVKYSKNFTYYGRKTSSIKDVWKFDFSKNSWVKILGGKGLKYSSIPLCLNTKNELFGTTVSGKFRKIKVSAWKGMLDINQNIPIVKPVGPDSRMYYSAIKEYDPQWYIEDAKPQKEKLASWLSALPKNTWIDVPKASKRCPQRDWGTGVFDPVRDQFYHWTGGHMADCSDIVSTYHVGTNSWSIPYVASYGGKGISFEGRPDCRNHTYLTYAYDEISKKIIMSATGGMFIYDPDTRQFEKPIKSSHYHWPYYTKLKSTPYGVLGWVSQRKRLFALFNAKKKVWERLPIRKGSPFPRASHGDEAALEYDSKRDCMWFFTANGYRKFTGDVFKYDFKAKTMVSVPVKNKKSVGVKFRTLRETVYAPKQDIVMHNGFMKKEGKLCQIVFDPEKASWALLPISIKSKNAKKDFGWVSIGLMYDAKRNLIWAISGKQYMYVFKPDFKKSDLIYQFETKKKQSSEMNLLKNLILLRKKEN
;
A
#
# COMPACT_ATOMS: atom_id res chain seq x y z
N MET A 1 -61.02 0.96 4.59
CA MET A 1 -59.56 1.19 4.67
C MET A 1 -58.89 0.64 5.94
N LYS A 2 -59.33 0.96 7.18
CA LYS A 2 -58.68 0.43 8.40
C LYS A 2 -58.72 -1.11 8.56
N LYS A 3 -59.77 -1.78 8.06
CA LYS A 3 -59.91 -3.26 8.07
C LYS A 3 -58.96 -3.96 7.07
N ILE A 4 -58.78 -3.37 5.88
CA ILE A 4 -57.85 -3.83 4.83
C ILE A 4 -56.39 -3.62 5.26
N PHE A 5 -56.12 -2.52 5.98
CA PHE A 5 -54.79 -2.26 6.57
C PHE A 5 -54.45 -3.26 7.67
N LYS A 6 -55.42 -3.63 8.52
CA LYS A 6 -55.23 -4.68 9.55
C LYS A 6 -54.99 -6.06 8.95
N GLN A 7 -55.72 -6.45 7.91
CA GLN A 7 -55.50 -7.73 7.23
C GLN A 7 -54.16 -7.78 6.47
N SER A 8 -53.74 -6.68 5.84
CA SER A 8 -52.44 -6.60 5.15
C SER A 8 -51.27 -6.63 6.13
N VAL A 9 -51.39 -5.97 7.29
CA VAL A 9 -50.38 -6.02 8.36
C VAL A 9 -50.34 -7.41 9.00
N ILE A 10 -51.48 -8.07 9.20
CA ILE A 10 -51.52 -9.45 9.71
C ILE A 10 -50.89 -10.42 8.70
N LEU A 11 -51.13 -10.27 7.39
CA LEU A 11 -50.52 -11.12 6.36
C LEU A 11 -49.00 -10.89 6.24
N ILE A 12 -48.53 -9.64 6.38
CA ILE A 12 -47.10 -9.30 6.42
C ILE A 12 -46.44 -9.81 7.70
N VAL A 13 -47.13 -9.74 8.84
CA VAL A 13 -46.64 -10.28 10.11
C VAL A 13 -46.65 -11.81 10.08
N PHE A 14 -47.65 -12.47 9.46
CA PHE A 14 -47.65 -13.92 9.27
C PHE A 14 -46.59 -14.37 8.26
N GLN A 15 -46.34 -13.62 7.18
CA GLN A 15 -45.21 -13.87 6.28
C GLN A 15 -43.87 -13.59 6.95
N MET A 16 -43.75 -12.59 7.82
CA MET A 16 -42.54 -12.33 8.60
C MET A 16 -42.33 -13.38 9.71
N ILE A 17 -43.39 -13.91 10.32
CA ILE A 17 -43.33 -14.98 11.32
C ILE A 17 -43.02 -16.31 10.62
N MET A 18 -43.58 -16.60 9.45
CA MET A 18 -43.19 -17.75 8.64
C MET A 18 -41.78 -17.61 8.08
N VAL A 19 -41.33 -16.40 7.69
CA VAL A 19 -39.91 -16.16 7.33
C VAL A 19 -39.00 -16.26 8.56
N SER A 20 -39.49 -15.98 9.78
CA SER A 20 -38.72 -16.14 11.02
C SER A 20 -38.73 -17.59 11.55
N LEU A 21 -39.78 -18.36 11.27
CA LEU A 21 -39.89 -19.79 11.56
C LEU A 21 -39.18 -20.66 10.50
N VAL A 22 -39.07 -20.19 9.24
CA VAL A 22 -38.28 -20.80 8.16
C VAL A 22 -36.81 -20.36 8.20
N LEU A 23 -36.49 -19.25 8.87
CA LEU A 23 -35.11 -18.85 9.19
C LEU A 23 -34.85 -19.08 10.68
N GLY A 24 -34.91 -20.34 11.08
CA GLY A 24 -34.81 -20.77 12.47
C GLY A 24 -33.68 -20.13 13.27
N GLU A 25 -33.98 -19.92 14.55
CA GLU A 25 -33.02 -19.70 15.63
C GLU A 25 -32.08 -20.89 15.87
N ASP A 26 -32.15 -21.95 15.05
CA ASP A 26 -31.16 -23.00 14.97
C ASP A 26 -29.96 -22.55 14.14
N SER A 27 -29.01 -21.89 14.79
CA SER A 27 -27.65 -21.85 14.26
C SER A 27 -27.14 -23.30 14.17
N VAL A 28 -27.12 -23.87 12.95
CA VAL A 28 -26.50 -25.17 12.58
C VAL A 28 -25.03 -25.29 13.06
N PHE A 29 -24.44 -24.18 13.51
CA PHE A 29 -23.10 -24.08 14.05
C PHE A 29 -23.10 -23.49 15.48
N LYS A 30 -23.11 -24.34 16.51
CA LYS A 30 -22.92 -23.92 17.91
C LYS A 30 -21.43 -23.91 18.26
N TRP A 31 -20.92 -22.76 18.68
CA TRP A 31 -19.60 -22.64 19.29
C TRP A 31 -19.72 -22.89 20.78
N GLU A 32 -19.10 -23.95 21.26
CA GLU A 32 -18.98 -24.19 22.70
C GLU A 32 -17.64 -23.64 23.18
N SER A 33 -17.68 -22.83 24.24
CA SER A 33 -16.46 -22.43 24.93
C SER A 33 -15.92 -23.64 25.67
N VAL A 34 -14.70 -24.05 25.34
CA VAL A 34 -13.97 -25.04 26.13
C VAL A 34 -13.41 -24.32 27.36
N GLU A 35 -13.42 -24.92 28.55
CA GLU A 35 -12.89 -24.32 29.78
C GLU A 35 -11.37 -24.04 29.63
N ALA A 36 -11.04 -22.84 29.15
CA ALA A 36 -9.74 -22.54 28.57
C ALA A 36 -8.79 -21.80 29.52
N LYS A 37 -8.97 -21.91 30.84
CA LYS A 37 -8.17 -21.18 31.86
C LYS A 37 -6.64 -21.38 31.68
N LYS A 38 -6.20 -22.43 30.96
CA LYS A 38 -4.79 -22.80 30.72
C LYS A 38 -4.32 -22.76 29.25
N ILE A 39 -5.18 -22.44 28.27
CA ILE A 39 -4.79 -22.42 26.83
C ILE A 39 -4.35 -21.00 26.45
N GLY A 40 -3.04 -20.77 26.34
CA GLY A 40 -2.48 -19.52 25.86
C GLY A 40 -2.19 -19.54 24.36
N TYR A 41 -2.50 -18.46 23.64
CA TYR A 41 -2.27 -18.33 22.19
C TYR A 41 -1.69 -16.95 21.87
N ARG A 42 -0.80 -16.90 20.87
CA ARG A 42 -0.21 -15.66 20.33
C ARG A 42 -0.69 -15.45 18.90
N ARG A 43 -0.86 -14.19 18.49
CA ARG A 43 -1.04 -13.86 17.06
C ARG A 43 0.08 -14.50 16.22
N GLY A 44 -0.27 -15.46 15.37
CA GLY A 44 0.68 -16.25 14.56
C GLY A 44 0.97 -17.66 15.06
N SER A 45 0.26 -18.20 16.06
CA SER A 45 0.30 -19.65 16.35
C SER A 45 -0.41 -20.45 15.24
N TYR A 46 -0.10 -21.73 15.13
CA TYR A 46 -0.62 -22.64 14.11
C TYR A 46 -1.25 -23.85 14.78
N THR A 47 -2.42 -24.27 14.31
CA THR A 47 -3.18 -25.37 14.89
C THR A 47 -3.45 -26.41 13.81
N PHE A 48 -3.24 -27.69 14.14
CA PHE A 48 -3.53 -28.81 13.26
C PHE A 48 -3.98 -30.03 14.07
N TYR A 49 -4.70 -30.94 13.42
CA TYR A 49 -5.17 -32.18 14.03
C TYR A 49 -4.23 -33.35 13.73
N ARG A 50 -3.78 -34.05 14.78
CA ARG A 50 -2.91 -35.23 14.69
C ARG A 50 -3.75 -36.49 14.75
N LYS A 51 -4.18 -36.98 13.59
CA LYS A 51 -5.02 -38.19 13.44
C LYS A 51 -4.49 -39.40 14.24
N LYS A 52 -3.18 -39.69 14.18
CA LYS A 52 -2.59 -40.86 14.86
C LYS A 52 -2.74 -40.85 16.39
N ARG A 53 -2.93 -39.69 17.01
CA ARG A 53 -3.03 -39.53 18.47
C ARG A 53 -4.36 -38.96 18.94
N ASN A 54 -5.28 -38.74 18.01
CA ASN A 54 -6.56 -38.06 18.23
C ASN A 54 -6.44 -36.79 19.10
N GLU A 55 -5.54 -35.88 18.72
CA GLU A 55 -5.27 -34.65 19.47
C GLU A 55 -5.09 -33.43 18.54
N TYR A 56 -5.50 -32.26 19.02
CA TYR A 56 -5.15 -30.98 18.42
C TYR A 56 -3.79 -30.52 18.92
N TYR A 57 -2.95 -30.09 18.00
CA TYR A 57 -1.63 -29.56 18.28
C TYR A 57 -1.62 -28.06 18.03
N ILE A 58 -1.33 -27.27 19.05
CA ILE A 58 -1.27 -25.80 18.99
C ILE A 58 0.17 -25.38 19.19
N TYR A 59 0.77 -24.82 18.14
CA TYR A 59 2.18 -24.44 18.12
C TYR A 59 2.37 -22.93 18.34
N GLY A 60 3.12 -22.54 19.38
CA GLY A 60 3.41 -21.14 19.71
C GLY A 60 2.46 -20.51 20.74
N GLY A 61 1.91 -21.32 21.66
CA GLY A 61 1.06 -20.88 22.77
C GLY A 61 1.87 -20.54 24.02
N GLY A 62 1.63 -19.38 24.64
CA GLY A 62 2.38 -18.87 25.81
C GLY A 62 1.53 -18.71 27.07
N LYS A 63 2.13 -19.03 28.23
CA LYS A 63 1.60 -19.04 29.62
C LYS A 63 0.60 -17.92 29.98
N ASN A 64 -0.35 -18.26 30.84
CA ASN A 64 -1.20 -17.31 31.56
C ASN A 64 -0.48 -16.96 32.88
N ASP A 65 0.25 -15.83 32.96
CA ASP A 65 0.79 -15.31 34.22
C ASP A 65 0.38 -13.84 34.45
N LYS A 66 0.25 -13.48 35.75
CA LYS A 66 -0.20 -12.16 36.22
C LYS A 66 0.88 -11.06 36.08
N TRP A 67 2.05 -11.33 35.47
CA TRP A 67 3.29 -10.55 35.68
C TRP A 67 4.00 -9.97 34.45
N THR A 68 3.44 -10.01 33.24
CA THR A 68 4.11 -9.37 32.08
C THR A 68 3.86 -7.85 31.96
N LYS A 69 4.28 -7.10 32.99
CA LYS A 69 4.65 -5.69 32.87
C LYS A 69 5.98 -5.63 32.11
N ALA A 70 5.95 -5.18 30.85
CA ALA A 70 7.09 -4.77 30.01
C ALA A 70 8.42 -5.58 30.12
N SER A 71 8.83 -6.18 28.99
CA SER A 71 10.13 -6.84 28.74
C SER A 71 10.31 -8.28 29.27
N GLY A 72 9.79 -9.26 28.52
CA GLY A 72 10.05 -10.68 28.73
C GLY A 72 9.15 -11.54 27.85
N ILE A 73 9.70 -12.12 26.80
CA ILE A 73 8.98 -12.86 25.75
C ILE A 73 8.37 -14.15 26.34
N ALA A 74 7.05 -14.34 26.22
CA ALA A 74 6.43 -15.65 26.40
C ALA A 74 7.15 -16.67 25.48
N ALA A 75 7.67 -17.76 26.04
CA ALA A 75 8.59 -18.67 25.37
C ALA A 75 8.11 -19.02 23.95
N SER A 76 8.80 -18.50 22.94
CA SER A 76 8.47 -18.68 21.53
C SER A 76 8.74 -20.09 21.04
N ALA A 77 8.78 -21.09 21.92
CA ALA A 77 9.25 -22.45 21.66
C ALA A 77 8.47 -23.45 22.51
N THR A 78 7.16 -23.30 22.60
CA THR A 78 6.26 -24.22 23.31
C THR A 78 5.13 -24.69 22.40
N TYR A 79 4.64 -25.88 22.69
CA TYR A 79 3.41 -26.40 22.10
C TYR A 79 2.44 -26.86 23.17
N ILE A 80 1.17 -26.90 22.79
CA ILE A 80 0.07 -27.43 23.59
C ILE A 80 -0.57 -28.55 22.81
N THR A 81 -0.81 -29.69 23.45
CA THR A 81 -1.69 -30.73 22.92
C THR A 81 -3.01 -30.74 23.66
N VAL A 82 -4.10 -30.90 22.92
CA VAL A 82 -5.46 -30.95 23.43
C VAL A 82 -6.09 -32.25 22.94
N ASN A 83 -6.62 -33.08 23.83
CA ASN A 83 -7.36 -34.28 23.44
C ASN A 83 -8.54 -33.88 22.54
N ALA A 84 -8.74 -34.55 21.41
CA ALA A 84 -9.82 -34.16 20.49
C ALA A 84 -11.22 -34.55 20.98
N ASP A 85 -11.34 -35.54 21.87
CA ASP A 85 -12.62 -35.96 22.44
C ASP A 85 -12.93 -35.23 23.75
N THR A 86 -11.97 -35.22 24.70
CA THR A 86 -12.18 -34.61 26.03
C THR A 86 -11.90 -33.11 26.07
N TYR A 87 -11.20 -32.57 25.06
CA TYR A 87 -10.73 -31.18 25.02
C TYR A 87 -9.81 -30.78 26.19
N GLU A 88 -9.32 -31.77 26.95
CA GLU A 88 -8.38 -31.55 28.02
C GLU A 88 -6.99 -31.23 27.47
N VAL A 89 -6.34 -30.27 28.12
CA VAL A 89 -4.95 -29.91 27.84
C VAL A 89 -4.03 -30.99 28.41
N LYS A 90 -3.43 -31.80 27.53
CA LYS A 90 -2.57 -32.93 27.94
C LYS A 90 -1.13 -32.51 28.27
N SER A 91 -0.58 -31.51 27.60
CA SER A 91 0.81 -31.12 27.83
C SER A 91 1.13 -29.67 27.46
N PHE A 92 2.01 -29.06 28.25
CA PHE A 92 2.72 -27.82 27.93
C PHE A 92 4.22 -28.13 27.98
N LYS A 93 4.85 -28.35 26.82
CA LYS A 93 6.28 -28.69 26.76
C LYS A 93 7.07 -27.64 25.98
N PRO A 94 8.25 -27.22 26.46
CA PRO A 94 9.21 -26.51 25.64
C PRO A 94 9.78 -27.46 24.58
N PHE A 95 10.09 -26.94 23.40
CA PHE A 95 10.89 -27.66 22.42
C PHE A 95 12.35 -27.61 22.88
N GLU A 96 12.84 -28.72 23.45
CA GLU A 96 14.19 -28.82 24.02
C GLU A 96 15.34 -28.69 23.01
N LYS A 97 15.08 -28.76 21.69
CA LYS A 97 16.11 -28.95 20.65
C LYS A 97 16.16 -27.91 19.52
N PHE A 98 15.67 -26.68 19.71
CA PHE A 98 15.84 -25.66 18.66
C PHE A 98 17.29 -25.13 18.57
N PRO A 99 17.79 -24.82 17.35
CA PRO A 99 19.09 -24.19 17.17
C PRO A 99 19.20 -22.89 17.98
N LYS A 100 20.25 -22.76 18.80
CA LYS A 100 20.56 -21.52 19.52
C LYS A 100 21.31 -20.56 18.59
N ASN A 101 21.02 -19.26 18.68
CA ASN A 101 21.83 -18.26 18.00
C ASN A 101 23.21 -18.12 18.69
N LYS A 102 24.13 -17.32 18.11
CA LYS A 102 25.46 -17.05 18.68
C LYS A 102 25.45 -16.49 20.12
N LYS A 103 24.29 -16.07 20.63
CA LYS A 103 24.09 -15.57 22.01
C LYS A 103 23.37 -16.61 22.90
N GLY A 104 23.36 -17.89 22.52
CA GLY A 104 22.75 -18.96 23.30
C GLY A 104 21.21 -18.97 23.33
N LYS A 105 20.52 -18.07 22.62
CA LYS A 105 19.05 -17.99 22.61
C LYS A 105 18.46 -18.90 21.54
N SER A 106 17.53 -19.76 21.93
CA SER A 106 16.76 -20.60 21.00
C SER A 106 16.11 -19.76 19.91
N PHE A 107 16.46 -20.04 18.66
CA PHE A 107 15.91 -19.39 17.48
C PHE A 107 14.75 -20.22 16.93
N PHE A 108 13.61 -19.58 16.71
CA PHE A 108 12.39 -20.26 16.30
C PHE A 108 12.17 -20.23 14.79
N PRO A 109 12.05 -21.39 14.12
CA PRO A 109 11.70 -21.46 12.71
C PRO A 109 10.19 -21.28 12.48
N GLY A 110 9.76 -20.79 11.31
CA GLY A 110 8.33 -20.80 10.96
C GLY A 110 7.52 -19.54 11.31
N LYS A 111 8.11 -18.34 11.39
CA LYS A 111 7.32 -17.09 11.55
C LYS A 111 6.43 -16.81 10.33
N ASP A 112 6.88 -17.22 9.15
CA ASP A 112 6.32 -16.75 7.87
C ASP A 112 5.44 -17.79 7.17
N GLY A 113 5.58 -19.08 7.49
CA GLY A 113 4.73 -20.15 6.95
C GLY A 113 4.97 -21.49 7.63
N ARG A 114 3.93 -22.33 7.71
CA ARG A 114 3.96 -23.68 8.30
C ARG A 114 3.05 -24.64 7.54
N VAL A 115 3.49 -25.88 7.35
CA VAL A 115 2.70 -26.94 6.71
C VAL A 115 2.85 -28.23 7.50
N TYR A 116 1.74 -28.78 8.00
CA TYR A 116 1.71 -30.09 8.64
C TYR A 116 1.39 -31.19 7.62
N VAL A 117 2.11 -32.31 7.71
CA VAL A 117 1.95 -33.51 6.85
C VAL A 117 1.44 -34.67 7.71
N PRO A 118 0.12 -34.98 7.69
CA PRO A 118 -0.48 -35.91 8.63
C PRO A 118 0.06 -37.35 8.58
N LYS A 119 0.37 -37.87 7.38
CA LYS A 119 0.86 -39.24 7.20
C LYS A 119 2.24 -39.45 7.85
N GLU A 120 3.11 -38.47 7.67
CA GLU A 120 4.51 -38.52 8.10
C GLU A 120 4.72 -37.90 9.50
N ASP A 121 3.71 -37.24 10.07
CA ASP A 121 3.76 -36.53 11.37
C ASP A 121 4.90 -35.48 11.40
N ILE A 122 5.08 -34.80 10.26
CA ILE A 122 6.10 -33.77 10.02
C ILE A 122 5.46 -32.39 9.93
N VAL A 123 6.16 -31.37 10.42
CA VAL A 123 5.87 -29.95 10.16
C VAL A 123 7.03 -29.31 9.41
N TYR A 124 6.75 -28.72 8.26
CA TYR A 124 7.68 -27.83 7.59
C TYR A 124 7.51 -26.39 8.10
N CYS A 125 8.60 -25.76 8.53
CA CYS A 125 8.62 -24.40 9.11
C CYS A 125 9.47 -23.46 8.25
N ILE A 126 8.89 -22.34 7.81
CA ILE A 126 9.52 -21.36 6.90
C ILE A 126 9.86 -20.06 7.62
N ASN A 127 11.10 -19.58 7.47
CA ASN A 127 11.57 -18.33 8.07
C ASN A 127 12.37 -17.47 7.08
N LYS A 128 12.05 -16.18 7.04
CA LYS A 128 12.58 -15.19 6.10
C LYS A 128 13.32 -14.03 6.79
N ASN A 129 13.64 -14.13 8.08
CA ASN A 129 14.19 -13.02 8.87
C ASN A 129 15.59 -12.53 8.45
N ASN A 130 16.22 -13.11 7.40
CA ASN A 130 17.53 -12.72 6.93
C ASN A 130 17.51 -12.50 5.41
N PRO A 131 18.00 -11.35 4.89
CA PRO A 131 17.96 -11.04 3.45
C PRO A 131 18.75 -12.02 2.59
N ASN A 132 19.71 -12.74 3.18
CA ASN A 132 20.56 -13.69 2.49
C ASN A 132 20.06 -15.14 2.61
N HIS A 133 19.05 -15.41 3.45
CA HIS A 133 18.62 -16.78 3.72
C HIS A 133 17.10 -16.96 3.64
N PHE A 134 16.68 -18.03 2.97
CA PHE A 134 15.33 -18.55 3.02
C PHE A 134 15.37 -19.90 3.75
N LEU A 135 15.01 -19.89 5.02
CA LEU A 135 15.19 -21.06 5.88
C LEU A 135 13.95 -21.95 5.82
N ILE A 136 14.15 -23.23 5.49
CA ILE A 136 13.11 -24.27 5.59
C ILE A 136 13.62 -25.34 6.53
N TYR A 137 12.84 -25.58 7.59
CA TYR A 137 13.12 -26.61 8.56
C TYR A 137 12.07 -27.72 8.45
N LYS A 138 12.52 -28.97 8.56
CA LYS A 138 11.70 -30.16 8.71
C LYS A 138 11.69 -30.54 10.19
N TYR A 139 10.53 -30.52 10.82
CA TYR A 139 10.36 -30.93 12.21
C TYR A 139 9.58 -32.24 12.27
N ASP A 140 10.22 -33.29 12.78
CA ASP A 140 9.59 -34.58 13.06
C ASP A 140 9.04 -34.55 14.49
N ILE A 141 7.70 -34.59 14.63
CA ILE A 141 7.04 -34.47 15.93
C ILE A 141 7.29 -35.71 16.79
N GLY A 142 7.25 -36.90 16.17
CA GLY A 142 7.45 -38.18 16.85
C GLY A 142 8.85 -38.30 17.45
N LYS A 143 9.88 -37.99 16.64
CA LYS A 143 11.29 -38.04 17.05
C LYS A 143 11.75 -36.81 17.83
N ARG A 144 10.93 -35.76 17.89
CA ARG A 144 11.27 -34.44 18.47
C ARG A 144 12.59 -33.90 17.89
N SER A 145 12.78 -34.06 16.59
CA SER A 145 14.00 -33.69 15.89
C SER A 145 13.74 -32.64 14.82
N ILE A 146 14.73 -31.79 14.57
CA ILE A 146 14.65 -30.74 13.56
C ILE A 146 15.84 -30.78 12.62
N GLU A 147 15.57 -30.71 11.32
CA GLU A 147 16.57 -30.64 10.27
C GLU A 147 16.40 -29.33 9.49
N LEU A 148 17.50 -28.63 9.24
CA LEU A 148 17.53 -27.49 8.31
C LEU A 148 17.75 -28.02 6.89
N ILE A 149 16.69 -28.06 6.08
CA ILE A 149 16.73 -28.64 4.74
C ILE A 149 17.01 -27.60 3.64
N ASN A 150 16.85 -26.30 3.94
CA ASN A 150 17.20 -25.24 3.00
C ASN A 150 17.69 -23.97 3.71
N LYS A 151 18.73 -23.35 3.15
CA LYS A 151 19.16 -21.98 3.48
C LYS A 151 19.05 -21.02 2.31
N LYS A 152 19.10 -21.53 1.07
CA LYS A 152 19.26 -20.72 -0.14
C LYS A 152 17.92 -20.19 -0.60
N MET A 153 17.89 -18.95 -1.06
CA MET A 153 16.73 -18.40 -1.74
C MET A 153 16.49 -19.14 -3.07
N PRO A 154 15.24 -19.22 -3.56
CA PRO A 154 15.02 -19.52 -4.97
C PRO A 154 15.81 -18.52 -5.84
N LYS A 155 16.20 -18.95 -7.04
CA LYS A 155 17.04 -18.15 -7.94
C LYS A 155 16.21 -17.01 -8.55
N VAL A 156 16.07 -15.92 -7.80
CA VAL A 156 15.27 -14.74 -8.15
C VAL A 156 16.15 -13.61 -8.69
N ALA A 157 15.59 -12.79 -9.57
CA ALA A 157 16.31 -11.66 -10.17
C ALA A 157 16.62 -10.51 -9.17
N TYR A 158 16.03 -10.51 -7.97
CA TYR A 158 16.11 -9.43 -6.99
C TYR A 158 16.36 -9.95 -5.58
N ASN A 159 17.27 -9.32 -4.84
CA ASN A 159 17.81 -9.83 -3.57
C ASN A 159 16.93 -9.60 -2.33
N GLY A 160 15.61 -9.41 -2.49
CA GLY A 160 14.60 -9.48 -1.41
C GLY A 160 14.73 -8.53 -0.21
N SER A 161 15.77 -7.70 -0.15
CA SER A 161 16.08 -6.87 1.01
C SER A 161 15.65 -5.43 0.78
N VAL A 162 14.74 -4.96 1.63
CA VAL A 162 14.42 -3.54 1.77
C VAL A 162 14.65 -3.19 3.23
N LEU A 163 15.45 -2.16 3.53
CA LEU A 163 15.51 -1.62 4.88
C LEU A 163 14.10 -1.13 5.25
N ALA A 164 13.55 -1.63 6.34
CA ALA A 164 12.37 -1.08 6.98
C ALA A 164 12.78 -0.06 8.07
N GLU A 165 11.78 0.66 8.57
CA GLU A 165 11.85 1.66 9.64
C GLU A 165 12.62 1.21 10.89
N TYR A 166 12.78 -0.10 11.12
CA TYR A 166 13.52 -0.70 12.24
C TYR A 166 14.61 -1.72 11.82
N GLY A 167 15.19 -1.62 10.62
CA GLY A 167 16.19 -2.56 10.09
C GLY A 167 15.70 -3.30 8.84
N PHE A 168 16.47 -4.25 8.27
CA PHE A 168 16.06 -4.95 7.05
C PHE A 168 14.71 -5.68 7.21
N SER A 169 13.70 -5.28 6.43
CA SER A 169 12.52 -6.10 6.16
C SER A 169 12.76 -6.87 4.88
N VAL A 170 13.00 -8.16 5.04
CA VAL A 170 13.03 -9.12 3.94
C VAL A 170 11.58 -9.40 3.58
N ALA A 171 11.03 -8.68 2.61
CA ALA A 171 9.69 -8.95 2.14
C ALA A 171 9.76 -9.96 0.98
N LEU A 172 10.55 -11.03 1.07
CA LEU A 172 10.55 -12.02 -0.01
C LEU A 172 9.28 -12.86 0.08
N MET A 173 8.37 -12.73 -0.90
CA MET A 173 7.09 -13.44 -0.93
C MET A 173 6.22 -13.21 0.32
N SER A 174 6.01 -11.97 0.75
CA SER A 174 5.10 -11.64 1.87
C SER A 174 3.65 -12.03 1.54
N GLY A 175 2.98 -12.77 2.42
CA GLY A 175 1.60 -13.21 2.22
C GLY A 175 1.42 -14.31 1.17
N PHE A 176 2.47 -15.04 0.80
CA PHE A 176 2.38 -16.26 0.00
C PHE A 176 1.52 -17.35 0.69
N GLY A 177 0.90 -18.20 -0.13
CA GLY A 177 0.36 -19.49 0.29
C GLY A 177 1.42 -20.57 0.19
N VAL A 178 1.40 -21.55 1.10
CA VAL A 178 2.25 -22.74 1.01
C VAL A 178 1.49 -24.00 1.41
N THR A 179 1.72 -25.08 0.67
CA THR A 179 1.22 -26.42 0.98
C THR A 179 2.26 -27.48 0.61
N TYR A 180 2.01 -28.74 0.95
CA TYR A 180 2.87 -29.87 0.63
C TYR A 180 2.17 -30.80 -0.36
N ASP A 181 2.81 -31.00 -1.50
CA ASP A 181 2.48 -32.04 -2.47
C ASP A 181 3.14 -33.35 -2.02
N SER A 182 2.35 -34.21 -1.38
CA SER A 182 2.86 -35.49 -0.86
C SER A 182 3.19 -36.50 -1.96
N HIS A 183 2.66 -36.32 -3.17
CA HIS A 183 2.92 -37.17 -4.33
C HIS A 183 4.33 -36.92 -4.88
N ASN A 184 4.69 -35.65 -5.07
CA ASN A 184 6.01 -35.26 -5.59
C ASN A 184 7.05 -34.96 -4.53
N LYS A 185 6.68 -34.95 -3.24
CA LYS A 185 7.54 -34.52 -2.13
C LYS A 185 8.04 -33.07 -2.31
N GLU A 186 7.12 -32.20 -2.74
CA GLU A 186 7.42 -30.79 -3.00
C GLU A 186 6.62 -29.86 -2.07
N LEU A 187 7.27 -28.84 -1.51
CA LEU A 187 6.58 -27.68 -0.93
C LEU A 187 6.22 -26.72 -2.06
N ILE A 188 4.94 -26.41 -2.22
CA ILE A 188 4.43 -25.52 -3.27
C ILE A 188 4.17 -24.14 -2.68
N PHE A 189 4.91 -23.14 -3.15
CA PHE A 189 4.84 -21.75 -2.75
C PHE A 189 4.15 -20.93 -3.84
N MET A 190 2.96 -20.42 -3.53
CA MET A 190 2.14 -19.65 -4.48
C MET A 190 1.93 -18.21 -4.01
N GLY A 191 2.20 -17.28 -4.91
CA GLY A 191 2.01 -15.86 -4.71
C GLY A 191 3.05 -15.24 -3.78
N GLY A 192 2.68 -14.12 -3.20
CA GLY A 192 3.46 -13.34 -2.27
C GLY A 192 4.05 -12.07 -2.89
N HIS A 193 3.97 -10.99 -2.13
CA HIS A 193 4.49 -9.67 -2.51
C HIS A 193 5.98 -9.54 -2.17
N THR A 194 6.75 -8.86 -3.02
CA THR A 194 8.16 -8.54 -2.84
C THR A 194 8.46 -7.09 -3.14
N SER A 195 9.00 -6.39 -2.14
CA SER A 195 9.10 -4.93 -2.10
C SER A 195 10.10 -4.28 -3.07
N ASN A 196 10.98 -5.06 -3.71
CA ASN A 196 12.01 -4.56 -4.62
C ASN A 196 12.08 -5.33 -5.96
N ALA A 197 11.10 -6.19 -6.23
CA ALA A 197 10.93 -6.78 -7.55
C ALA A 197 10.21 -5.76 -8.47
N PRO A 198 10.55 -5.66 -9.78
CA PRO A 198 9.99 -4.67 -10.70
C PRO A 198 8.47 -4.66 -10.79
N ASN A 199 7.83 -5.79 -10.52
CA ASN A 199 6.38 -5.94 -10.51
C ASN A 199 5.91 -6.49 -9.16
N GLY A 200 6.60 -6.19 -8.06
CA GLY A 200 6.18 -6.63 -6.74
C GLY A 200 6.13 -8.15 -6.53
N PHE A 201 6.58 -8.98 -7.48
CA PHE A 201 6.37 -10.43 -7.53
C PHE A 201 7.65 -11.15 -7.97
N VAL A 202 7.94 -12.30 -7.35
CA VAL A 202 9.13 -13.12 -7.64
C VAL A 202 8.81 -14.47 -8.28
N GLY A 203 7.54 -14.70 -8.63
CA GLY A 203 7.07 -15.96 -9.21
C GLY A 203 6.56 -16.95 -8.17
N HIS A 204 6.01 -18.04 -8.70
CA HIS A 204 5.62 -19.22 -7.94
C HIS A 204 6.75 -20.24 -7.96
N TRP A 205 6.90 -21.01 -6.88
CA TRP A 205 8.03 -21.91 -6.68
C TRP A 205 7.62 -23.24 -6.06
N ALA A 206 8.24 -24.32 -6.48
CA ALA A 206 8.22 -25.61 -5.81
C ALA A 206 9.60 -25.89 -5.22
N PHE A 207 9.65 -26.44 -4.00
CA PHE A 207 10.88 -26.87 -3.35
C PHE A 207 10.81 -28.38 -3.09
N ASP A 208 11.66 -29.14 -3.76
CA ASP A 208 11.80 -30.58 -3.55
C ASP A 208 12.51 -30.81 -2.20
N VAL A 209 11.82 -31.43 -1.24
CA VAL A 209 12.34 -31.59 0.13
C VAL A 209 13.39 -32.70 0.24
N ILE A 210 13.47 -33.60 -0.75
CA ILE A 210 14.43 -34.69 -0.80
C ILE A 210 15.70 -34.22 -1.50
N LYS A 211 15.57 -33.68 -2.71
CA LYS A 211 16.68 -33.16 -3.52
C LYS A 211 17.21 -31.83 -3.00
N LYS A 212 16.43 -31.12 -2.18
CA LYS A 212 16.74 -29.80 -1.62
C LYS A 212 16.95 -28.74 -2.71
N THR A 213 16.16 -28.81 -3.79
CA THR A 213 16.26 -27.95 -4.97
C THR A 213 14.98 -27.17 -5.24
N TRP A 214 15.13 -25.97 -5.81
CA TRP A 214 14.02 -25.11 -6.22
C TRP A 214 13.67 -25.29 -7.70
N ARG A 215 12.38 -25.27 -8.01
CA ARG A 215 11.82 -25.23 -9.37
C ARG A 215 10.85 -24.06 -9.49
N GLN A 216 11.02 -23.22 -10.49
CA GLN A 216 10.09 -22.13 -10.78
C GLN A 216 8.94 -22.65 -11.66
N PHE A 217 7.71 -22.21 -11.42
CA PHE A 217 6.64 -22.41 -12.39
C PHE A 217 6.83 -21.43 -13.56
N LYS A 218 6.77 -21.95 -14.78
CA LYS A 218 6.95 -21.20 -16.03
C LYS A 218 5.87 -21.61 -17.02
N SER A 219 5.49 -20.66 -17.88
CA SER A 219 4.57 -20.90 -18.97
C SER A 219 5.25 -21.76 -20.03
N THR A 220 4.52 -22.73 -20.57
CA THR A 220 4.95 -23.64 -21.63
C THR A 220 4.14 -23.45 -22.92
N ASP A 221 2.98 -22.81 -22.85
CA ASP A 221 2.13 -22.49 -23.99
C ASP A 221 2.56 -21.15 -24.62
N VAL A 222 3.34 -21.25 -25.69
CA VAL A 222 3.88 -20.09 -26.42
C VAL A 222 2.75 -19.22 -27.00
N PHE A 223 1.64 -19.85 -27.45
CA PHE A 223 0.53 -19.13 -28.06
C PHE A 223 -0.23 -18.29 -27.02
N LEU A 224 -0.53 -18.85 -25.85
CA LEU A 224 -1.12 -18.08 -24.74
C LEU A 224 -0.19 -16.96 -24.27
N ALA A 225 1.12 -17.23 -24.19
CA ALA A 225 2.11 -16.21 -23.84
C ALA A 225 2.12 -15.06 -24.85
N GLU A 226 1.97 -15.36 -26.15
CA GLU A 226 1.83 -14.36 -27.21
C GLU A 226 0.55 -13.53 -27.06
N LEU A 227 -0.62 -14.17 -26.87
CA LEU A 227 -1.89 -13.47 -26.63
C LEU A 227 -1.80 -12.55 -25.41
N ARG A 228 -1.18 -13.02 -24.32
CA ARG A 228 -0.97 -12.21 -23.12
C ARG A 228 -0.06 -11.02 -23.40
N THR A 229 1.02 -11.22 -24.15
CA THR A 229 1.96 -10.14 -24.53
C THR A 229 1.25 -9.08 -25.36
N LEU A 230 0.46 -9.49 -26.34
CA LEU A 230 -0.34 -8.61 -27.18
C LEU A 230 -1.35 -7.80 -26.35
N ASN A 231 -2.03 -8.45 -25.41
CA ASN A 231 -3.00 -7.79 -24.52
C ASN A 231 -2.33 -6.79 -23.56
N LEU A 232 -1.15 -7.12 -23.01
CA LEU A 232 -0.40 -6.19 -22.17
C LEU A 232 0.10 -4.97 -22.95
N ASP A 233 0.52 -5.15 -24.21
CA ASP A 233 0.90 -4.03 -25.08
C ASP A 233 -0.30 -3.13 -25.41
N LEU A 234 -1.47 -3.73 -25.68
CA LEU A 234 -2.73 -3.01 -25.83
C LEU A 234 -3.04 -2.18 -24.58
N LEU A 235 -2.98 -2.77 -23.39
CA LEU A 235 -3.21 -2.09 -22.11
C LEU A 235 -2.28 -0.89 -21.91
N VAL A 236 -0.98 -1.05 -22.21
CA VAL A 236 -0.02 0.05 -22.11
C VAL A 236 -0.41 1.21 -23.03
N LYS A 237 -0.81 0.93 -24.27
CA LYS A 237 -1.23 1.98 -25.22
C LYS A 237 -2.57 2.60 -24.83
N LEU A 238 -3.55 1.81 -24.39
CA LEU A 238 -4.84 2.29 -23.89
C LEU A 238 -4.66 3.27 -22.72
N ARG A 239 -3.81 2.92 -21.75
CA ARG A 239 -3.50 3.76 -20.58
C ARG A 239 -2.83 5.08 -20.97
N LYS A 240 -2.02 5.10 -22.04
CA LYS A 240 -1.47 6.35 -22.60
C LYS A 240 -2.58 7.23 -23.17
N VAL A 241 -3.49 6.67 -23.97
CA VAL A 241 -4.65 7.40 -24.51
C VAL A 241 -5.49 7.98 -23.38
N GLN A 242 -5.79 7.20 -22.34
CA GLN A 242 -6.50 7.67 -21.15
C GLN A 242 -5.80 8.87 -20.49
N GLY A 243 -4.46 8.84 -20.40
CA GLY A 243 -3.65 9.93 -19.87
C GLY A 243 -3.86 11.24 -20.62
N TYR A 244 -3.64 11.21 -21.94
CA TYR A 244 -3.81 12.37 -22.82
C TYR A 244 -5.23 12.92 -22.77
N LEU A 245 -6.24 12.08 -22.98
CA LEU A 245 -7.65 12.51 -22.98
C LEU A 245 -8.12 12.99 -21.61
N SER A 246 -7.56 12.47 -20.51
CA SER A 246 -7.83 13.01 -19.17
C SER A 246 -7.24 14.40 -19.01
N ASN A 247 -6.00 14.61 -19.47
CA ASN A 247 -5.37 15.93 -19.41
C ASN A 247 -6.16 16.95 -20.25
N GLU A 248 -6.63 16.57 -21.44
CA GLU A 248 -7.51 17.41 -22.26
C GLU A 248 -8.79 17.80 -21.51
N HIS A 249 -9.47 16.79 -20.95
CA HIS A 249 -10.74 16.95 -20.25
C HIS A 249 -10.62 17.85 -19.01
N PHE A 250 -9.70 17.53 -18.09
CA PHE A 250 -9.60 18.24 -16.80
C PHE A 250 -8.92 19.60 -16.90
N ASN A 251 -7.99 19.80 -17.85
CA ASN A 251 -7.44 21.13 -18.11
C ASN A 251 -8.35 21.98 -19.02
N ALA A 252 -9.38 21.34 -19.62
CA ALA A 252 -10.30 21.95 -20.57
C ALA A 252 -9.55 22.68 -21.69
N LYS A 253 -8.62 21.95 -22.33
CA LYS A 253 -7.78 22.37 -23.46
C LYS A 253 -7.64 21.19 -24.43
N ALA A 254 -7.56 21.45 -25.73
CA ALA A 254 -7.23 20.42 -26.72
C ALA A 254 -5.80 19.88 -26.50
N SER A 255 -5.54 18.63 -26.92
CA SER A 255 -4.17 18.10 -26.88
C SER A 255 -3.31 18.86 -27.88
N LYS A 256 -2.07 19.13 -27.47
CA LYS A 256 -1.05 19.68 -28.35
C LYS A 256 -0.59 18.68 -29.41
N ASP A 257 -0.82 17.38 -29.18
CA ASP A 257 -0.33 16.27 -30.00
C ASP A 257 -1.50 15.44 -30.55
N GLU A 258 -2.49 16.07 -31.19
CA GLU A 258 -3.67 15.37 -31.72
C GLU A 258 -3.29 14.21 -32.67
N ALA A 259 -2.28 14.40 -33.52
CA ALA A 259 -1.76 13.36 -34.41
C ALA A 259 -1.21 12.14 -33.63
N LEU A 260 -0.54 12.38 -32.49
CA LEU A 260 -0.06 11.30 -31.62
C LEU A 260 -1.22 10.54 -31.00
N VAL A 261 -2.26 11.25 -30.52
CA VAL A 261 -3.44 10.62 -29.93
C VAL A 261 -4.19 9.79 -30.97
N ALA A 262 -4.38 10.32 -32.19
CA ALA A 262 -5.01 9.59 -33.30
C ALA A 262 -4.23 8.32 -33.66
N LYS A 263 -2.89 8.39 -33.72
CA LYS A 263 -2.03 7.22 -33.94
C LYS A 263 -2.18 6.19 -32.83
N LEU A 264 -2.13 6.60 -31.56
CA LEU A 264 -2.29 5.70 -30.42
C LEU A 264 -3.66 5.01 -30.43
N LEU A 265 -4.73 5.74 -30.78
CA LEU A 265 -6.06 5.16 -30.94
C LEU A 265 -6.09 4.09 -32.04
N ALA A 266 -5.46 4.36 -33.19
CA ALA A 266 -5.35 3.40 -34.28
C ALA A 266 -4.57 2.14 -33.88
N ASP A 267 -3.45 2.31 -33.16
CA ASP A 267 -2.66 1.20 -32.65
C ASP A 267 -3.47 0.32 -31.68
N VAL A 268 -4.20 0.93 -30.73
CA VAL A 268 -5.05 0.18 -29.78
C VAL A 268 -6.14 -0.59 -30.51
N LYS A 269 -6.81 0.02 -31.51
CA LYS A 269 -7.82 -0.68 -32.32
C LYS A 269 -7.21 -1.90 -33.02
N LYS A 270 -6.09 -1.72 -33.71
CA LYS A 270 -5.39 -2.81 -34.42
C LYS A 270 -5.00 -3.96 -33.48
N LEU A 271 -4.49 -3.63 -32.29
CA LEU A 271 -4.15 -4.65 -31.29
C LEU A 271 -5.39 -5.37 -30.77
N ALA A 272 -6.50 -4.67 -30.54
CA ALA A 272 -7.76 -5.27 -30.09
C ALA A 272 -8.33 -6.24 -31.13
N GLU A 273 -8.31 -5.85 -32.41
CA GLU A 273 -8.72 -6.70 -33.53
C GLU A 273 -7.84 -7.94 -33.66
N SER A 274 -6.51 -7.76 -33.62
CA SER A 274 -5.54 -8.86 -33.66
C SER A 274 -5.71 -9.82 -32.49
N LEU A 275 -5.94 -9.31 -31.29
CA LEU A 275 -6.14 -10.12 -30.09
C LEU A 275 -7.40 -10.97 -30.18
N VAL A 276 -8.51 -10.41 -30.67
CA VAL A 276 -9.76 -11.16 -30.90
C VAL A 276 -9.59 -12.21 -32.00
N ALA A 277 -8.92 -11.87 -33.11
CA ALA A 277 -8.69 -12.78 -34.22
C ALA A 277 -7.82 -13.97 -33.79
N LYS A 278 -6.63 -13.72 -33.22
CA LYS A 278 -5.71 -14.77 -32.74
C LYS A 278 -6.32 -15.57 -31.59
N GLY A 279 -7.01 -14.92 -30.65
CA GLY A 279 -7.66 -15.63 -29.55
C GLY A 279 -8.72 -16.63 -30.02
N SER A 280 -9.37 -16.36 -31.16
CA SER A 280 -10.41 -17.24 -31.73
C SER A 280 -9.85 -18.52 -32.36
N THR A 281 -8.55 -18.58 -32.65
CA THR A 281 -7.90 -19.76 -33.26
C THR A 281 -7.24 -20.68 -32.24
N TYR A 282 -7.30 -20.36 -30.94
CA TYR A 282 -6.63 -21.15 -29.90
C TYR A 282 -7.36 -22.47 -29.60
N THR A 283 -6.63 -23.58 -29.65
CA THR A 283 -7.13 -24.96 -29.44
C THR A 283 -6.37 -25.73 -28.36
N GLY A 284 -5.54 -25.06 -27.55
CA GLY A 284 -4.72 -25.70 -26.50
C GLY A 284 -5.48 -26.03 -25.20
N LYS A 285 -4.74 -26.55 -24.21
CA LYS A 285 -5.30 -27.06 -22.92
C LYS A 285 -6.13 -26.03 -22.14
N HIS A 286 -5.90 -24.73 -22.35
CA HIS A 286 -6.61 -23.65 -21.68
C HIS A 286 -7.76 -23.06 -22.53
N GLN A 287 -8.33 -23.84 -23.46
CA GLN A 287 -9.30 -23.35 -24.46
C GLN A 287 -10.50 -22.63 -23.84
N LEU A 288 -11.02 -23.15 -22.72
CA LEU A 288 -12.11 -22.51 -21.98
C LEU A 288 -11.76 -21.08 -21.51
N ALA A 289 -10.52 -20.85 -21.09
CA ALA A 289 -10.07 -19.53 -20.68
C ALA A 289 -9.96 -18.56 -21.87
N ALA A 290 -9.46 -19.06 -23.01
CA ALA A 290 -9.43 -18.29 -24.26
C ALA A 290 -10.86 -17.94 -24.73
N GLN A 291 -11.78 -18.90 -24.76
CA GLN A 291 -13.18 -18.68 -25.11
C GLN A 291 -13.85 -17.69 -24.16
N PHE A 292 -13.66 -17.84 -22.85
CA PHE A 292 -14.19 -16.90 -21.86
C PHE A 292 -13.62 -15.49 -22.07
N SER A 293 -12.33 -15.36 -22.43
CA SER A 293 -11.73 -14.06 -22.76
C SER A 293 -12.42 -13.40 -23.96
N LEU A 294 -12.78 -14.15 -25.01
CA LEU A 294 -13.43 -13.62 -26.21
C LEU A 294 -14.82 -13.05 -25.92
N THR A 295 -15.55 -13.59 -24.93
CA THR A 295 -16.85 -13.03 -24.50
C THR A 295 -16.71 -11.61 -23.94
N LYS A 296 -15.53 -11.26 -23.41
CA LYS A 296 -15.19 -9.93 -22.89
C LYS A 296 -14.54 -9.05 -23.97
N LEU A 297 -13.64 -9.62 -24.76
CA LEU A 297 -12.84 -8.88 -25.75
C LEU A 297 -13.65 -8.38 -26.95
N LYS A 298 -14.63 -9.15 -27.44
CA LYS A 298 -15.45 -8.75 -28.60
C LYS A 298 -16.23 -7.45 -28.33
N PRO A 299 -17.06 -7.33 -27.26
CA PRO A 299 -17.73 -6.07 -26.94
C PRO A 299 -16.76 -4.93 -26.63
N ALA A 300 -15.62 -5.22 -26.00
CA ALA A 300 -14.61 -4.22 -25.66
C ALA A 300 -13.97 -3.59 -26.91
N LYS A 301 -13.64 -4.41 -27.92
CA LYS A 301 -13.15 -3.97 -29.23
C LYS A 301 -14.17 -3.08 -29.94
N ASP A 302 -15.44 -3.45 -29.93
CA ASP A 302 -16.50 -2.69 -30.61
C ASP A 302 -16.76 -1.35 -29.89
N LEU A 303 -16.79 -1.35 -28.55
CA LEU A 303 -16.89 -0.13 -27.76
C LEU A 303 -15.69 0.80 -27.99
N PHE A 304 -14.47 0.26 -28.02
CA PHE A 304 -13.28 1.04 -28.30
C PHE A 304 -13.35 1.70 -29.69
N SER A 305 -13.83 0.97 -30.70
CA SER A 305 -14.02 1.51 -32.05
C SER A 305 -14.98 2.70 -32.06
N LYS A 306 -16.09 2.64 -31.29
CA LYS A 306 -17.02 3.77 -31.12
C LYS A 306 -16.35 4.97 -30.46
N ILE A 307 -15.54 4.74 -29.42
CA ILE A 307 -14.79 5.81 -28.73
C ILE A 307 -13.79 6.48 -29.66
N GLN A 308 -13.05 5.69 -30.45
CA GLN A 308 -12.12 6.21 -31.45
C GLN A 308 -12.86 7.08 -32.48
N THR A 309 -13.97 6.58 -33.05
CA THR A 309 -14.77 7.36 -34.00
C THR A 309 -15.23 8.67 -33.37
N ALA A 310 -15.73 8.65 -32.13
CA ALA A 310 -16.15 9.86 -31.44
C ALA A 310 -15.02 10.89 -31.28
N TYR A 311 -13.78 10.43 -31.00
CA TYR A 311 -12.61 11.32 -30.96
C TYR A 311 -12.30 11.92 -32.33
N LEU A 312 -12.19 11.09 -33.37
CA LEU A 312 -11.83 11.51 -34.72
C LEU A 312 -12.88 12.45 -35.34
N THR A 313 -14.17 12.28 -35.01
CA THR A 313 -15.26 13.14 -35.48
C THR A 313 -15.55 14.33 -34.56
N LYS A 314 -14.66 14.62 -33.58
CA LYS A 314 -14.82 15.72 -32.61
C LYS A 314 -16.11 15.67 -31.79
N SER A 315 -16.72 14.49 -31.66
CA SER A 315 -17.93 14.26 -30.87
C SER A 315 -17.65 13.60 -29.50
N PHE A 316 -16.38 13.51 -29.10
CA PHE A 316 -15.95 12.90 -27.84
C PHE A 316 -16.52 13.64 -26.61
N GLN A 317 -17.10 12.88 -25.68
CA GLN A 317 -17.76 13.38 -24.48
C GLN A 317 -17.17 12.75 -23.20
N PRO A 318 -17.46 13.31 -22.01
CA PRO A 318 -17.02 12.72 -20.73
C PRO A 318 -17.46 11.26 -20.54
N LYS A 319 -18.61 10.85 -21.11
CA LYS A 319 -19.04 9.44 -21.10
C LYS A 319 -18.04 8.51 -21.82
N ASN A 320 -17.43 8.97 -22.91
CA ASN A 320 -16.46 8.18 -23.68
C ASN A 320 -15.17 7.99 -22.88
N LEU A 321 -14.71 9.03 -22.16
CA LEU A 321 -13.57 8.89 -21.25
C LEU A 321 -13.85 7.88 -20.14
N ARG A 322 -15.09 7.88 -19.60
CA ARG A 322 -15.52 6.91 -18.58
C ARG A 322 -15.50 5.47 -19.11
N GLU A 323 -16.05 5.27 -20.30
CA GLU A 323 -16.03 3.98 -21.00
C GLU A 323 -14.60 3.52 -21.28
N LEU A 324 -13.71 4.45 -21.64
CA LEU A 324 -12.28 4.17 -21.83
C LEU A 324 -11.61 3.64 -20.55
N TYR A 325 -11.94 4.19 -19.38
CA TYR A 325 -11.48 3.64 -18.09
C TYR A 325 -12.13 2.29 -17.75
N ALA A 326 -13.37 2.05 -18.16
CA ALA A 326 -14.02 0.75 -17.98
C ALA A 326 -13.35 -0.34 -18.84
N LEU A 327 -12.85 0.01 -20.03
CA LEU A 327 -12.09 -0.90 -20.89
C LEU A 327 -10.77 -1.36 -20.25
N ASP A 328 -10.09 -0.51 -19.46
CA ASP A 328 -8.85 -0.89 -18.75
C ASP A 328 -9.04 -2.18 -17.95
N LYS A 329 -10.13 -2.23 -17.18
CA LYS A 329 -10.50 -3.38 -16.36
C LYS A 329 -10.76 -4.63 -17.20
N VAL A 330 -11.39 -4.49 -18.37
CA VAL A 330 -11.68 -5.63 -19.25
C VAL A 330 -10.40 -6.22 -19.83
N PHE A 331 -9.50 -5.38 -20.32
CA PHE A 331 -8.23 -5.83 -20.89
C PHE A 331 -7.30 -6.38 -19.80
N ASP A 332 -7.30 -5.80 -18.59
CA ASP A 332 -6.54 -6.29 -17.43
C ASP A 332 -7.05 -7.66 -16.95
N GLU A 333 -8.37 -7.87 -16.92
CA GLU A 333 -8.97 -9.18 -16.62
C GLU A 333 -8.63 -10.24 -17.66
N THR A 334 -8.63 -9.87 -18.94
CA THR A 334 -8.36 -10.83 -20.03
C THR A 334 -6.88 -11.16 -20.16
N ALA A 335 -5.96 -10.28 -19.77
CA ALA A 335 -4.54 -10.58 -19.71
C ALA A 335 -4.24 -11.71 -18.70
N ASP A 336 -4.98 -11.76 -17.59
CA ASP A 336 -4.90 -12.83 -16.60
C ASP A 336 -5.55 -14.15 -17.04
N LEU A 337 -6.50 -14.10 -17.98
CA LEU A 337 -7.13 -15.31 -18.53
C LEU A 337 -6.16 -16.11 -19.40
N PHE A 338 -5.12 -15.47 -19.94
CA PHE A 338 -4.08 -16.11 -20.75
C PHE A 338 -2.91 -16.68 -19.92
N LEU A 339 -3.03 -16.74 -18.60
CA LEU A 339 -2.02 -17.40 -17.75
C LEU A 339 -2.33 -18.89 -17.57
N GLU A 340 -1.30 -19.73 -17.61
CA GLU A 340 -1.41 -21.18 -17.33
C GLU A 340 -1.51 -21.49 -15.83
N PHE A 341 -1.24 -20.52 -14.96
CA PHE A 341 -1.26 -20.64 -13.50
C PHE A 341 -1.70 -19.32 -12.84
N PRO A 342 -2.04 -19.31 -11.54
CA PRO A 342 -2.61 -18.12 -10.90
C PRO A 342 -1.77 -16.84 -11.09
N ALA A 343 -2.42 -15.72 -11.40
CA ALA A 343 -1.77 -14.40 -11.45
C ALA A 343 -1.15 -13.99 -10.09
N GLU A 344 -0.26 -13.00 -10.13
CA GLU A 344 0.38 -12.42 -8.96
C GLU A 344 -0.63 -11.94 -7.91
N ARG A 345 -0.43 -12.40 -6.68
CA ARG A 345 -1.31 -12.07 -5.56
C ARG A 345 -0.67 -12.43 -4.24
N LYS A 346 -1.17 -11.87 -3.16
CA LYS A 346 -0.89 -12.29 -1.79
C LYS A 346 -2.18 -12.70 -1.09
N SER A 347 -2.05 -13.27 0.10
CA SER A 347 -3.14 -13.58 1.02
C SER A 347 -4.22 -14.50 0.42
N ALA A 348 -3.87 -15.31 -0.57
CA ALA A 348 -4.73 -16.33 -1.14
C ALA A 348 -4.77 -17.58 -0.25
N GLY A 349 -5.81 -18.36 -0.41
CA GLY A 349 -6.00 -19.61 0.28
C GLY A 349 -5.44 -20.77 -0.55
N ILE A 350 -4.76 -21.71 0.10
CA ILE A 350 -4.21 -22.89 -0.54
C ILE A 350 -4.51 -24.12 0.33
N SER A 351 -4.86 -25.23 -0.30
CA SER A 351 -5.20 -26.48 0.39
C SER A 351 -4.82 -27.66 -0.49
N TYR A 352 -4.16 -28.68 0.06
CA TYR A 352 -3.89 -29.92 -0.64
C TYR A 352 -4.91 -30.99 -0.25
N ASN A 353 -5.45 -31.70 -1.25
CA ASN A 353 -6.28 -32.87 -1.07
C ASN A 353 -5.46 -34.14 -1.38
N GLU A 354 -5.24 -34.96 -0.35
CA GLU A 354 -4.43 -36.18 -0.47
C GLU A 354 -5.08 -37.25 -1.35
N LYS A 355 -6.41 -37.43 -1.28
CA LYS A 355 -7.12 -38.49 -2.01
C LYS A 355 -7.11 -38.25 -3.52
N HIS A 356 -7.35 -37.00 -3.93
CA HIS A 356 -7.35 -36.61 -5.35
C HIS A 356 -5.97 -36.18 -5.86
N LYS A 357 -4.96 -36.06 -4.98
CA LYS A 357 -3.63 -35.53 -5.32
C LYS A 357 -3.71 -34.19 -6.03
N LYS A 358 -4.54 -33.28 -5.50
CA LYS A 358 -4.80 -31.97 -6.09
C LYS A 358 -4.60 -30.86 -5.08
N ILE A 359 -4.09 -29.71 -5.53
CA ILE A 359 -4.02 -28.50 -4.72
C ILE A 359 -5.07 -27.50 -5.19
N LEU A 360 -5.93 -27.09 -4.27
CA LEU A 360 -6.87 -26.00 -4.46
C LEU A 360 -6.22 -24.67 -4.10
N TYR A 361 -6.35 -23.68 -4.97
CA TYR A 361 -5.93 -22.30 -4.74
C TYR A 361 -7.07 -21.33 -5.07
N PHE A 362 -7.37 -20.42 -4.16
CA PHE A 362 -8.55 -19.56 -4.27
C PHE A 362 -8.35 -18.16 -3.70
N GLY A 363 -8.84 -17.18 -4.47
CA GLY A 363 -8.91 -15.79 -4.05
C GLY A 363 -7.55 -15.12 -3.89
N GLY A 364 -7.47 -14.17 -2.95
CA GLY A 364 -6.28 -13.37 -2.69
C GLY A 364 -6.43 -11.90 -3.09
N ASP A 365 -5.33 -11.17 -2.91
CA ASP A 365 -5.22 -9.71 -3.02
C ASP A 365 -4.10 -9.36 -3.99
N HIS A 366 -4.46 -8.75 -5.12
CA HIS A 366 -3.52 -8.10 -6.05
C HIS A 366 -3.08 -6.72 -5.54
N GLY A 367 -3.79 -6.14 -4.58
CA GLY A 367 -3.48 -4.81 -4.06
C GLY A 367 -4.23 -3.67 -4.74
N ASN A 368 -4.72 -3.84 -5.97
CA ASN A 368 -5.77 -3.01 -6.59
C ASN A 368 -7.14 -3.70 -6.59
N PHE A 369 -7.17 -5.04 -6.58
CA PHE A 369 -8.39 -5.84 -6.51
C PHE A 369 -8.22 -7.17 -5.75
N LEU A 370 -9.35 -7.76 -5.36
CA LEU A 370 -9.44 -9.11 -4.80
C LEU A 370 -9.96 -10.08 -5.86
N PHE A 371 -9.45 -11.30 -5.83
CA PHE A 371 -9.86 -12.38 -6.75
C PHE A 371 -10.94 -13.28 -6.14
N ASN A 372 -11.75 -13.91 -6.99
CA ASN A 372 -12.60 -15.07 -6.66
C ASN A 372 -12.33 -16.30 -7.55
N ASP A 373 -11.26 -16.29 -8.33
CA ASP A 373 -10.89 -17.43 -9.18
C ASP A 373 -10.59 -18.67 -8.35
N THR A 374 -10.85 -19.82 -8.97
CA THR A 374 -10.55 -21.13 -8.41
C THR A 374 -9.59 -21.85 -9.33
N TRP A 375 -8.48 -22.28 -8.77
CA TRP A 375 -7.44 -23.01 -9.49
C TRP A 375 -7.21 -24.37 -8.85
N LEU A 376 -7.03 -25.39 -9.70
CA LEU A 376 -6.60 -26.72 -9.29
C LEU A 376 -5.23 -27.02 -9.90
N TYR A 377 -4.29 -27.41 -9.07
CA TYR A 377 -3.06 -28.05 -9.51
C TYR A 377 -3.24 -29.55 -9.44
N ASP A 378 -2.99 -30.22 -10.54
CA ASP A 378 -2.88 -31.67 -10.58
C ASP A 378 -1.44 -32.07 -10.26
N CYS A 379 -1.23 -32.76 -9.14
CA CYS A 379 0.11 -33.15 -8.73
C CYS A 379 0.71 -34.22 -9.66
N GLN A 380 -0.10 -35.03 -10.32
CA GLN A 380 0.40 -36.09 -11.21
C GLN A 380 0.97 -35.50 -12.49
N THR A 381 0.24 -34.58 -13.13
CA THR A 381 0.68 -33.94 -14.38
C THR A 381 1.51 -32.68 -14.15
N LYS A 382 1.55 -32.17 -12.92
CA LYS A 382 2.20 -30.90 -12.53
C LYS A 382 1.66 -29.68 -13.27
N THR A 383 0.37 -29.69 -13.62
CA THR A 383 -0.28 -28.59 -14.35
C THR A 383 -1.37 -27.92 -13.52
N TRP A 384 -1.51 -26.61 -13.71
CA TRP A 384 -2.61 -25.83 -13.15
C TRP A 384 -3.76 -25.73 -14.15
N SER A 385 -4.99 -25.77 -13.64
CA SER A 385 -6.22 -25.56 -14.40
C SER A 385 -7.12 -24.57 -13.68
N ARG A 386 -7.58 -23.54 -14.40
CA ARG A 386 -8.56 -22.57 -13.89
C ARG A 386 -9.97 -23.12 -14.06
N LEU A 387 -10.81 -22.98 -13.04
CA LEU A 387 -12.19 -23.40 -13.08
C LEU A 387 -13.13 -22.20 -13.29
N PHE A 388 -13.99 -22.29 -14.31
CA PHE A 388 -15.02 -21.28 -14.63
C PHE A 388 -16.37 -21.68 -14.02
N LEU A 389 -16.45 -21.58 -12.70
CA LEU A 389 -17.62 -22.04 -11.94
C LEU A 389 -18.73 -20.98 -11.91
N LYS A 390 -19.96 -21.38 -12.23
CA LYS A 390 -21.16 -20.50 -12.13
C LYS A 390 -21.41 -19.99 -10.71
N THR A 391 -21.03 -20.80 -9.73
CA THR A 391 -21.20 -20.52 -8.30
C THR A 391 -19.84 -20.58 -7.62
N SER A 392 -19.43 -19.48 -6.98
CA SER A 392 -18.18 -19.38 -6.24
C SER A 392 -18.31 -18.47 -5.02
N PRO A 393 -17.44 -18.63 -4.00
CA PRO A 393 -17.32 -17.67 -2.92
C PRO A 393 -16.96 -16.28 -3.46
N LYS A 394 -17.31 -15.23 -2.71
CA LYS A 394 -17.02 -13.84 -3.09
C LYS A 394 -15.52 -13.56 -3.08
N ALA A 395 -15.09 -12.63 -3.95
CA ALA A 395 -13.72 -12.18 -4.02
C ALA A 395 -13.21 -11.70 -2.65
N SER A 396 -12.11 -12.28 -2.18
CA SER A 396 -11.60 -12.01 -0.83
C SER A 396 -10.16 -12.47 -0.58
N MET A 397 -9.55 -11.87 0.44
CA MET A 397 -8.36 -12.43 1.10
C MET A 397 -8.76 -13.63 1.95
N THR A 398 -8.11 -14.77 1.73
CA THR A 398 -8.48 -16.09 2.27
C THR A 398 -7.31 -16.82 2.96
N SER A 399 -6.16 -16.15 3.11
CA SER A 399 -4.97 -16.68 3.80
C SER A 399 -5.32 -17.29 5.16
N GLY A 400 -4.94 -18.56 5.35
CA GLY A 400 -5.14 -19.29 6.60
C GLY A 400 -6.61 -19.59 6.93
N ARG A 401 -7.51 -19.54 5.95
CA ARG A 401 -8.95 -19.84 6.12
C ARG A 401 -9.41 -21.12 5.41
N PHE A 402 -8.48 -21.83 4.79
CA PHE A 402 -8.72 -23.14 4.20
C PHE A 402 -8.37 -24.25 5.17
N MET A 403 -9.21 -25.28 5.20
CA MET A 403 -8.97 -26.51 5.94
C MET A 403 -9.28 -27.68 5.02
N HIS A 404 -8.35 -28.62 4.91
CA HIS A 404 -8.60 -29.88 4.22
C HIS A 404 -9.24 -30.89 5.19
N ASN A 405 -10.22 -31.64 4.71
CA ASN A 405 -10.67 -32.83 5.42
C ASN A 405 -9.68 -33.99 5.20
N ILE A 406 -9.00 -34.41 6.27
CA ILE A 406 -8.02 -35.51 6.26
C ILE A 406 -8.58 -36.86 5.78
N LYS A 407 -9.91 -37.08 5.82
CA LYS A 407 -10.58 -38.28 5.32
C LYS A 407 -11.33 -38.07 4.00
N GLY A 408 -11.48 -36.84 3.52
CA GLY A 408 -12.56 -36.50 2.60
C GLY A 408 -12.13 -35.91 1.26
N ASP A 409 -13.11 -35.84 0.37
CA ASP A 409 -13.00 -35.31 -1.00
C ASP A 409 -13.25 -33.80 -1.05
N TYR A 410 -12.97 -33.09 0.04
CA TYR A 410 -13.32 -31.67 0.13
C TYR A 410 -12.36 -30.82 0.95
N SER A 411 -12.47 -29.51 0.72
CA SER A 411 -11.86 -28.46 1.54
C SER A 411 -12.93 -27.48 2.00
N ILE A 412 -12.78 -26.94 3.20
CA ILE A 412 -13.64 -25.92 3.77
C ILE A 412 -12.94 -24.56 3.70
N LEU A 413 -13.64 -23.56 3.16
CA LEU A 413 -13.28 -22.15 3.24
C LEU A 413 -14.16 -21.45 4.29
N LEU A 414 -13.52 -20.90 5.31
CA LEU A 414 -14.19 -20.15 6.37
C LEU A 414 -14.13 -18.64 6.12
N GLY A 415 -15.11 -18.14 5.38
CA GLY A 415 -15.28 -16.72 5.13
C GLY A 415 -14.14 -16.13 4.31
N GLY A 416 -13.71 -14.95 4.71
CA GLY A 416 -12.69 -14.17 4.00
C GLY A 416 -12.63 -12.76 4.54
N VAL A 417 -11.76 -11.94 3.95
CA VAL A 417 -11.70 -10.51 4.26
C VAL A 417 -11.78 -9.73 2.95
N LYS A 418 -12.68 -8.76 2.89
CA LYS A 418 -12.85 -7.88 1.73
C LYS A 418 -12.55 -6.42 2.08
N TYR A 419 -12.35 -5.59 1.06
CA TYR A 419 -12.24 -4.16 1.23
C TYR A 419 -13.53 -3.58 1.82
N SER A 420 -13.41 -2.59 2.72
CA SER A 420 -14.55 -1.78 3.13
C SER A 420 -14.94 -0.82 2.01
N LYS A 421 -16.21 -0.44 1.95
CA LYS A 421 -16.72 0.59 1.02
C LYS A 421 -16.40 2.01 1.49
N ASN A 422 -15.90 2.19 2.71
CA ASN A 422 -15.64 3.50 3.29
C ASN A 422 -14.14 3.75 3.35
N PHE A 423 -13.72 4.93 2.87
CA PHE A 423 -12.43 5.49 3.22
C PHE A 423 -12.39 5.80 4.72
N THR A 424 -11.30 5.45 5.38
CA THR A 424 -11.05 5.87 6.77
C THR A 424 -9.64 6.38 6.89
N TYR A 425 -9.50 7.58 7.47
CA TYR A 425 -8.26 8.03 8.09
C TYR A 425 -7.82 6.94 9.10
N TYR A 426 -6.54 6.55 9.13
CA TYR A 426 -6.02 5.35 9.82
C TYR A 426 -6.21 3.98 9.11
N GLY A 427 -5.84 3.94 7.84
CA GLY A 427 -5.52 2.68 7.14
C GLY A 427 -6.71 1.98 6.49
N ARG A 428 -6.45 0.77 6.01
CA ARG A 428 -7.36 -0.02 5.17
C ARG A 428 -8.41 -0.69 6.03
N LYS A 429 -9.57 -0.06 6.19
CA LYS A 429 -10.69 -0.77 6.81
C LYS A 429 -11.05 -1.96 5.94
N THR A 430 -10.99 -3.13 6.54
CA THR A 430 -11.45 -4.38 5.93
C THR A 430 -12.72 -4.84 6.64
N SER A 431 -13.54 -5.62 5.94
CA SER A 431 -14.71 -6.27 6.53
C SER A 431 -14.63 -7.79 6.35
N SER A 432 -15.04 -8.53 7.38
CA SER A 432 -15.05 -9.99 7.33
C SER A 432 -16.25 -10.49 6.52
N ILE A 433 -15.99 -11.46 5.64
CA ILE A 433 -17.00 -12.33 5.05
C ILE A 433 -17.20 -13.50 6.01
N LYS A 434 -18.46 -13.88 6.24
CA LYS A 434 -18.84 -14.89 7.22
C LYS A 434 -19.50 -16.14 6.63
N ASP A 435 -19.54 -16.23 5.30
CA ASP A 435 -20.05 -17.42 4.62
C ASP A 435 -19.07 -18.59 4.78
N VAL A 436 -19.58 -19.80 4.94
CA VAL A 436 -18.75 -21.02 4.88
C VAL A 436 -19.04 -21.77 3.60
N TRP A 437 -17.98 -22.21 2.94
CA TRP A 437 -18.04 -22.90 1.67
C TRP A 437 -17.28 -24.21 1.72
N LYS A 438 -17.83 -25.22 1.06
CA LYS A 438 -17.19 -26.51 0.78
C LYS A 438 -16.80 -26.55 -0.69
N PHE A 439 -15.55 -26.87 -1.00
CA PHE A 439 -15.14 -27.25 -2.34
C PHE A 439 -15.11 -28.77 -2.44
N ASP A 440 -15.92 -29.32 -3.34
CA ASP A 440 -15.99 -30.76 -3.64
C ASP A 440 -15.04 -31.07 -4.81
N PHE A 441 -14.02 -31.90 -4.56
CA PHE A 441 -13.01 -32.25 -5.56
C PHE A 441 -13.49 -33.29 -6.58
N SER A 442 -14.51 -34.08 -6.24
CA SER A 442 -15.11 -35.05 -7.16
C SER A 442 -15.98 -34.34 -8.19
N LYS A 443 -16.68 -33.27 -7.76
CA LYS A 443 -17.56 -32.47 -8.62
C LYS A 443 -16.90 -31.21 -9.19
N ASN A 444 -15.70 -30.86 -8.72
CA ASN A 444 -15.02 -29.60 -9.00
C ASN A 444 -15.93 -28.37 -8.77
N SER A 445 -16.68 -28.34 -7.67
CA SER A 445 -17.69 -27.31 -7.43
C SER A 445 -17.70 -26.76 -6.01
N TRP A 446 -18.18 -25.53 -5.89
CA TRP A 446 -18.39 -24.87 -4.60
C TRP A 446 -19.83 -25.03 -4.13
N VAL A 447 -19.99 -25.44 -2.88
CA VAL A 447 -21.27 -25.52 -2.18
C VAL A 447 -21.23 -24.58 -0.98
N LYS A 448 -22.20 -23.68 -0.87
CA LYS A 448 -22.34 -22.83 0.32
C LYS A 448 -23.01 -23.65 1.41
N ILE A 449 -22.32 -23.82 2.55
CA ILE A 449 -22.83 -24.64 3.65
C ILE A 449 -23.33 -23.80 4.83
N LEU A 450 -22.92 -22.53 4.97
CA LEU A 450 -23.42 -21.66 6.06
C LEU A 450 -23.52 -20.16 5.68
N GLY A 451 -24.58 -19.50 6.17
CA GLY A 451 -24.90 -18.09 5.95
C GLY A 451 -24.72 -17.20 7.20
N GLY A 452 -23.48 -16.85 7.55
CA GLY A 452 -23.10 -15.52 8.04
C GLY A 452 -23.63 -14.89 9.35
N LYS A 453 -24.53 -15.50 10.14
CA LYS A 453 -24.85 -15.02 11.51
C LYS A 453 -24.13 -15.91 12.55
N GLY A 454 -23.51 -15.31 13.57
CA GLY A 454 -22.90 -16.02 14.71
C GLY A 454 -21.36 -16.22 14.73
N LEU A 455 -20.67 -16.22 13.58
CA LEU A 455 -19.22 -16.52 13.56
C LEU A 455 -18.33 -15.32 13.96
N LYS A 456 -17.65 -15.40 15.12
CA LYS A 456 -16.70 -14.39 15.64
C LYS A 456 -15.26 -14.68 15.16
N TYR A 457 -14.92 -14.25 13.94
CA TYR A 457 -13.60 -14.47 13.31
C TYR A 457 -12.43 -13.59 13.82
N SER A 458 -12.30 -13.35 15.12
CA SER A 458 -11.09 -12.68 15.61
C SER A 458 -9.94 -13.68 15.76
N SER A 459 -9.22 -13.89 14.66
CA SER A 459 -7.88 -14.53 14.61
C SER A 459 -7.82 -15.93 15.25
N ILE A 460 -8.57 -16.87 14.69
CA ILE A 460 -8.60 -18.26 15.13
C ILE A 460 -7.72 -19.10 14.20
N PRO A 461 -6.64 -19.75 14.66
CA PRO A 461 -6.07 -20.88 13.92
C PRO A 461 -7.09 -22.02 13.99
N LEU A 462 -7.57 -22.46 12.85
CA LEU A 462 -8.65 -23.43 12.76
C LEU A 462 -8.14 -24.71 12.12
N CYS A 463 -8.59 -25.85 12.64
CA CYS A 463 -8.38 -27.14 12.00
C CYS A 463 -9.66 -27.98 12.11
N LEU A 464 -9.82 -28.86 11.13
CA LEU A 464 -10.89 -29.86 11.08
C LEU A 464 -10.32 -31.21 11.51
N ASN A 465 -11.02 -31.92 12.38
CA ASN A 465 -10.69 -33.31 12.69
C ASN A 465 -11.41 -34.28 11.73
N THR A 466 -11.30 -35.59 11.99
CA THR A 466 -11.90 -36.63 11.15
C THR A 466 -13.42 -36.79 11.33
N LYS A 467 -14.01 -36.13 12.34
CA LYS A 467 -15.45 -36.11 12.64
C LYS A 467 -16.12 -34.82 12.12
N ASN A 468 -15.40 -34.02 11.33
CA ASN A 468 -15.82 -32.69 10.87
C ASN A 468 -16.04 -31.68 12.01
N GLU A 469 -15.41 -31.91 13.16
CA GLU A 469 -15.39 -30.94 14.26
C GLU A 469 -14.31 -29.91 13.98
N LEU A 470 -14.73 -28.65 14.06
CA LEU A 470 -13.89 -27.48 13.96
C LEU A 470 -13.34 -27.17 15.35
N PHE A 471 -12.03 -27.00 15.45
CA PHE A 471 -11.38 -26.53 16.66
C PHE A 471 -10.55 -25.29 16.39
N GLY A 472 -10.56 -24.33 17.31
CA GLY A 472 -9.56 -23.27 17.30
C GLY A 472 -9.55 -22.37 18.52
N THR A 473 -8.56 -21.46 18.56
CA THR A 473 -8.31 -20.56 19.68
C THR A 473 -8.55 -19.09 19.33
N THR A 474 -9.38 -18.37 20.08
CA THR A 474 -9.59 -16.92 19.92
C THR A 474 -8.72 -16.10 20.85
N VAL A 475 -8.41 -14.88 20.43
CA VAL A 475 -7.90 -13.80 21.29
C VAL A 475 -8.87 -12.64 21.27
N SER A 476 -9.19 -12.11 22.44
CA SER A 476 -9.98 -10.90 22.60
C SER A 476 -9.36 -9.94 23.63
N GLY A 477 -9.75 -8.66 23.60
CA GLY A 477 -9.30 -7.66 24.57
C GLY A 477 -8.25 -6.67 24.05
N LYS A 478 -8.03 -5.59 24.81
CA LYS A 478 -7.10 -4.49 24.47
C LYS A 478 -5.66 -4.83 24.90
N PHE A 479 -4.66 -4.10 24.38
CA PHE A 479 -3.27 -4.19 24.84
C PHE A 479 -3.22 -4.15 26.38
N ARG A 480 -2.58 -5.15 27.01
CA ARG A 480 -2.53 -5.41 28.48
C ARG A 480 -3.78 -6.06 29.13
N LYS A 481 -4.86 -6.35 28.40
CA LYS A 481 -6.05 -7.07 28.88
C LYS A 481 -6.49 -8.13 27.87
N ILE A 482 -5.57 -9.02 27.50
CA ILE A 482 -5.81 -10.05 26.49
C ILE A 482 -6.45 -11.28 27.14
N LYS A 483 -7.59 -11.74 26.63
CA LYS A 483 -8.23 -13.01 26.97
C LYS A 483 -8.04 -14.00 25.82
N VAL A 484 -7.63 -15.22 26.15
CA VAL A 484 -7.56 -16.35 25.21
C VAL A 484 -8.67 -17.34 25.56
N SER A 485 -9.29 -17.91 24.53
CA SER A 485 -10.33 -18.93 24.69
C SER A 485 -10.20 -19.96 23.58
N ALA A 486 -10.55 -21.21 23.86
CA ALA A 486 -10.68 -22.26 22.84
C ALA A 486 -12.15 -22.52 22.57
N TRP A 487 -12.45 -22.82 21.31
CA TRP A 487 -13.81 -23.06 20.85
C TRP A 487 -13.85 -24.29 19.95
N LYS A 488 -14.94 -25.04 20.06
CA LYS A 488 -15.27 -26.13 19.15
C LYS A 488 -16.65 -25.92 18.53
N GLY A 489 -16.86 -26.47 17.35
CA GLY A 489 -18.17 -26.49 16.71
C GLY A 489 -18.24 -27.55 15.61
N MET A 490 -19.41 -28.13 15.38
CA MET A 490 -19.60 -29.16 14.36
C MET A 490 -20.05 -28.52 13.04
N LEU A 491 -19.39 -28.87 11.94
CA LEU A 491 -19.84 -28.45 10.62
C LEU A 491 -20.79 -29.50 10.04
N ASP A 492 -22.04 -29.11 9.76
CA ASP A 492 -22.86 -29.87 8.82
C ASP A 492 -22.34 -29.65 7.40
N ILE A 493 -21.64 -30.65 6.88
CA ILE A 493 -21.01 -30.61 5.56
C ILE A 493 -21.96 -31.04 4.43
N ASN A 494 -23.15 -31.54 4.77
CA ASN A 494 -24.18 -31.94 3.81
C ASN A 494 -25.15 -30.81 3.50
N GLN A 495 -25.20 -29.77 4.34
CA GLN A 495 -25.99 -28.58 4.08
C GLN A 495 -25.65 -27.93 2.73
N ASN A 496 -26.68 -27.50 2.01
CA ASN A 496 -26.56 -26.77 0.75
C ASN A 496 -27.50 -25.56 0.79
N ILE A 497 -26.95 -24.39 1.08
CA ILE A 497 -27.70 -23.14 1.16
C ILE A 497 -27.86 -22.56 -0.24
N PRO A 498 -29.09 -22.42 -0.76
CA PRO A 498 -29.34 -21.79 -2.04
C PRO A 498 -28.77 -20.38 -2.12
N ILE A 499 -28.23 -20.01 -3.28
CA ILE A 499 -27.61 -18.71 -3.49
C ILE A 499 -28.52 -17.87 -4.39
N VAL A 500 -29.17 -16.90 -3.78
CA VAL A 500 -30.14 -16.00 -4.46
C VAL A 500 -29.49 -15.21 -5.60
N LYS A 501 -28.21 -14.85 -5.47
CA LYS A 501 -27.43 -14.14 -6.51
C LYS A 501 -26.02 -14.72 -6.60
N PRO A 502 -25.79 -15.72 -7.47
CA PRO A 502 -24.46 -16.28 -7.65
C PRO A 502 -23.53 -15.21 -8.19
N VAL A 503 -22.27 -15.27 -7.75
CA VAL A 503 -21.22 -14.42 -8.31
C VAL A 503 -20.65 -15.16 -9.51
N GLY A 504 -20.61 -14.48 -10.65
CA GLY A 504 -20.08 -15.05 -11.88
C GLY A 504 -18.64 -15.58 -11.75
N PRO A 505 -18.23 -16.46 -12.67
CA PRO A 505 -16.89 -17.01 -12.67
C PRO A 505 -15.87 -15.88 -12.79
N ASP A 506 -14.79 -15.99 -12.00
CA ASP A 506 -13.61 -15.15 -12.15
C ASP A 506 -13.86 -13.62 -12.07
N SER A 507 -14.79 -13.22 -11.21
CA SER A 507 -15.04 -11.83 -10.88
C SER A 507 -14.01 -11.25 -9.90
N ARG A 508 -13.80 -9.94 -9.99
CA ARG A 508 -12.88 -9.20 -9.11
C ARG A 508 -13.60 -8.11 -8.32
N MET A 509 -13.11 -7.83 -7.11
CA MET A 509 -13.51 -6.67 -6.30
C MET A 509 -12.38 -5.64 -6.28
N TYR A 510 -12.53 -4.57 -7.05
CA TYR A 510 -11.55 -3.48 -7.15
C TYR A 510 -11.69 -2.48 -6.01
N TYR A 511 -10.61 -1.72 -5.75
CA TYR A 511 -10.63 -0.59 -4.84
C TYR A 511 -11.57 0.54 -5.26
N SER A 512 -12.01 0.58 -6.52
CA SER A 512 -13.07 1.49 -7.00
C SER A 512 -14.42 1.30 -6.31
N ALA A 513 -14.59 0.24 -5.50
CA ALA A 513 -15.68 0.16 -4.53
C ALA A 513 -15.69 1.34 -3.52
N ILE A 514 -14.56 2.04 -3.38
CA ILE A 514 -14.41 3.34 -2.74
C ILE A 514 -14.38 4.39 -3.86
N LYS A 515 -15.37 5.29 -3.89
CA LYS A 515 -15.54 6.27 -4.97
C LYS A 515 -14.31 7.17 -5.17
N GLU A 516 -13.63 7.57 -4.10
CA GLU A 516 -12.43 8.43 -4.17
C GLU A 516 -11.23 7.72 -4.83
N TYR A 517 -11.28 6.39 -4.96
CA TYR A 517 -10.29 5.53 -5.62
C TYR A 517 -10.68 5.13 -7.04
N ASP A 518 -11.81 5.63 -7.54
CA ASP A 518 -12.26 5.39 -8.90
C ASP A 518 -12.01 6.62 -9.78
N PRO A 519 -11.18 6.54 -10.84
CA PRO A 519 -11.00 7.65 -11.76
C PRO A 519 -12.32 8.07 -12.43
N GLN A 520 -13.25 7.13 -12.65
CA GLN A 520 -14.55 7.42 -13.27
C GLN A 520 -15.40 8.35 -12.41
N TRP A 521 -15.26 8.27 -11.09
CA TRP A 521 -15.97 9.16 -10.17
C TRP A 521 -15.60 10.61 -10.44
N TYR A 522 -14.36 10.95 -10.82
CA TYR A 522 -13.97 12.35 -11.05
C TYR A 522 -14.52 12.95 -12.35
N ILE A 523 -14.88 12.11 -13.33
CA ILE A 523 -15.35 12.55 -14.65
C ILE A 523 -16.79 13.08 -14.59
N GLU A 524 -17.63 12.55 -13.70
CA GLU A 524 -19.07 12.85 -13.66
C GLU A 524 -19.42 14.30 -13.27
N ASP A 525 -18.56 15.01 -12.52
CA ASP A 525 -18.84 16.37 -12.00
C ASP A 525 -17.81 17.42 -12.47
N ALA A 526 -17.03 17.13 -13.50
CA ALA A 526 -15.94 17.97 -13.96
C ALA A 526 -16.42 19.16 -14.83
N LYS A 527 -17.45 19.89 -14.41
CA LYS A 527 -17.75 21.19 -15.04
C LYS A 527 -16.63 22.17 -14.69
N PRO A 528 -15.84 22.66 -15.67
CA PRO A 528 -14.75 23.59 -15.40
C PRO A 528 -15.25 24.86 -14.72
N GLN A 529 -14.65 25.27 -13.61
CA GLN A 529 -15.01 26.52 -12.90
C GLN A 529 -14.09 27.67 -13.29
N LYS A 530 -13.81 27.82 -14.60
CA LYS A 530 -12.77 28.73 -15.11
C LYS A 530 -13.00 30.18 -14.73
N GLU A 531 -14.18 30.72 -15.04
CA GLU A 531 -14.48 32.14 -14.82
C GLU A 531 -14.49 32.46 -13.33
N LYS A 532 -15.19 31.63 -12.54
CA LYS A 532 -15.28 31.79 -11.09
C LYS A 532 -13.89 31.80 -10.42
N LEU A 533 -13.00 30.91 -10.85
CA LEU A 533 -11.65 30.87 -10.28
C LEU A 533 -10.79 32.05 -10.74
N ALA A 534 -10.88 32.45 -12.01
CA ALA A 534 -10.15 33.61 -12.52
C ALA A 534 -10.52 34.89 -11.75
N SER A 535 -11.82 35.12 -11.52
CA SER A 535 -12.31 36.24 -10.71
C SER A 535 -11.80 36.17 -9.28
N TRP A 536 -11.83 34.98 -8.66
CA TRP A 536 -11.33 34.78 -7.29
C TRP A 536 -9.81 35.02 -7.17
N LEU A 537 -9.01 34.52 -8.12
CA LEU A 537 -7.56 34.70 -8.15
C LEU A 537 -7.18 36.19 -8.30
N SER A 538 -7.96 36.94 -9.09
CA SER A 538 -7.73 38.37 -9.30
C SER A 538 -8.04 39.19 -8.04
N ALA A 539 -9.01 38.76 -7.24
CA ALA A 539 -9.44 39.40 -6.00
C ALA A 539 -8.60 39.01 -4.76
N LEU A 540 -7.48 38.29 -4.92
CA LEU A 540 -6.68 37.83 -3.79
C LEU A 540 -6.07 39.00 -2.99
N PRO A 541 -6.30 39.05 -1.66
CA PRO A 541 -5.68 40.04 -0.80
C PRO A 541 -4.15 39.84 -0.74
N LYS A 542 -3.42 40.96 -0.69
CA LYS A 542 -1.98 40.99 -0.54
C LYS A 542 -1.55 40.39 0.81
N ASN A 543 -0.43 39.66 0.82
CA ASN A 543 0.23 39.11 2.02
C ASN A 543 -0.70 38.36 2.98
N THR A 544 -1.71 37.69 2.42
CA THR A 544 -2.75 37.00 3.18
C THR A 544 -2.92 35.59 2.65
N TRP A 545 -2.83 34.59 3.52
CA TRP A 545 -3.22 33.23 3.21
C TRP A 545 -4.74 33.11 3.21
N ILE A 546 -5.32 32.58 2.13
CA ILE A 546 -6.76 32.41 1.96
C ILE A 546 -7.08 30.99 1.48
N ASP A 547 -8.23 30.45 1.93
CA ASP A 547 -8.73 29.14 1.49
C ASP A 547 -9.03 29.15 -0.02
N VAL A 548 -8.51 28.16 -0.75
CA VAL A 548 -8.89 27.92 -2.15
C VAL A 548 -10.34 27.43 -2.20
N PRO A 549 -11.18 27.94 -3.12
CA PRO A 549 -12.56 27.48 -3.27
C PRO A 549 -12.63 25.96 -3.42
N LYS A 550 -13.50 25.32 -2.64
CA LYS A 550 -13.62 23.86 -2.62
C LYS A 550 -14.03 23.33 -4.00
N ALA A 551 -13.23 22.44 -4.57
CA ALA A 551 -13.58 21.66 -5.76
C ALA A 551 -14.81 20.77 -5.51
N SER A 552 -15.56 20.45 -6.57
CA SER A 552 -16.77 19.59 -6.49
C SER A 552 -16.47 18.23 -5.86
N LYS A 553 -15.34 17.64 -6.25
CA LYS A 553 -14.83 16.37 -5.72
C LYS A 553 -13.49 16.59 -5.01
N ARG A 554 -13.18 15.71 -4.06
CA ARG A 554 -11.92 15.70 -3.30
C ARG A 554 -11.15 14.43 -3.62
N CYS A 555 -9.84 14.54 -3.79
CA CYS A 555 -8.96 13.37 -3.85
C CYS A 555 -8.84 12.69 -2.46
N PRO A 556 -8.33 11.45 -2.33
CA PRO A 556 -8.08 10.82 -1.03
C PRO A 556 -7.22 11.66 -0.08
N GLN A 557 -7.36 11.46 1.24
CA GLN A 557 -6.59 12.22 2.25
C GLN A 557 -5.14 11.73 2.31
N ARG A 558 -4.18 12.67 2.40
CA ARG A 558 -2.76 12.45 2.08
C ARG A 558 -1.85 13.19 3.04
N ASP A 559 -1.39 12.57 4.11
CA ASP A 559 -0.52 13.24 5.10
C ASP A 559 0.97 12.89 4.96
N TRP A 560 1.83 13.62 5.68
CA TRP A 560 3.29 13.43 5.75
C TRP A 560 4.04 13.55 4.41
N GLY A 561 3.57 14.46 3.54
CA GLY A 561 4.13 14.70 2.21
C GLY A 561 4.23 16.17 1.83
N THR A 562 4.62 16.42 0.59
CA THR A 562 4.62 17.75 -0.05
C THR A 562 3.69 17.77 -1.25
N GLY A 563 3.72 18.83 -2.07
CA GLY A 563 3.16 18.88 -3.42
C GLY A 563 4.19 19.45 -4.39
N VAL A 564 4.05 19.17 -5.69
CA VAL A 564 4.94 19.72 -6.73
C VAL A 564 4.13 20.34 -7.86
N PHE A 565 4.56 21.51 -8.33
CA PHE A 565 3.89 22.26 -9.39
C PHE A 565 4.44 21.91 -10.78
N ASP A 566 3.56 21.76 -11.76
CA ASP A 566 3.87 21.56 -13.17
C ASP A 566 3.49 22.82 -13.95
N PRO A 567 4.47 23.71 -14.24
CA PRO A 567 4.20 24.96 -14.93
C PRO A 567 3.77 24.76 -16.38
N VAL A 568 4.10 23.62 -17.01
CA VAL A 568 3.75 23.33 -18.40
C VAL A 568 2.27 23.02 -18.54
N ARG A 569 1.72 22.23 -17.60
CA ARG A 569 0.33 21.77 -17.63
C ARG A 569 -0.61 22.58 -16.74
N ASP A 570 -0.07 23.49 -15.93
CA ASP A 570 -0.83 24.35 -15.02
C ASP A 570 -1.64 23.55 -13.97
N GLN A 571 -0.94 22.59 -13.35
CA GLN A 571 -1.48 21.65 -12.37
C GLN A 571 -0.42 21.30 -11.32
N PHE A 572 -0.84 20.73 -10.19
CA PHE A 572 0.09 20.18 -9.21
C PHE A 572 -0.26 18.76 -8.81
N TYR A 573 0.77 18.06 -8.35
CA TYR A 573 0.70 16.66 -7.97
C TYR A 573 0.90 16.50 -6.48
N HIS A 574 0.07 15.66 -5.89
CA HIS A 574 0.16 15.29 -4.49
C HIS A 574 0.30 13.77 -4.38
N TRP A 575 1.53 13.32 -4.09
CA TRP A 575 1.90 11.92 -3.94
C TRP A 575 2.51 11.71 -2.55
N THR A 576 1.69 11.23 -1.61
CA THR A 576 2.13 10.91 -0.25
C THR A 576 1.25 9.87 0.42
N GLY A 577 1.69 9.44 1.59
CA GLY A 577 1.03 8.48 2.45
C GLY A 577 1.88 8.21 3.68
N GLY A 578 1.31 7.48 4.62
CA GLY A 578 2.01 7.10 5.84
C GLY A 578 1.20 6.06 6.60
N HIS A 579 1.79 5.47 7.64
CA HIS A 579 1.14 4.41 8.43
C HIS A 579 -0.26 4.79 8.98
N MET A 580 -0.60 6.08 8.98
CA MET A 580 -1.85 6.65 9.47
C MET A 580 -2.69 7.39 8.40
N ALA A 581 -2.23 7.47 7.15
CA ALA A 581 -2.94 8.08 6.00
C ALA A 581 -3.09 7.11 4.83
N ASP A 582 -3.68 7.56 3.73
CA ASP A 582 -3.75 6.75 2.52
C ASP A 582 -2.36 6.44 1.97
N CYS A 583 -2.02 5.15 1.90
CA CYS A 583 -0.76 4.64 1.38
C CYS A 583 -0.83 4.17 -0.08
N SER A 584 -1.95 4.40 -0.77
CA SER A 584 -2.11 4.00 -2.17
C SER A 584 -1.10 4.70 -3.08
N ASP A 585 -0.81 4.06 -4.20
CA ASP A 585 0.12 4.50 -5.25
C ASP A 585 -0.40 5.66 -6.12
N ILE A 586 -1.59 6.20 -5.83
CA ILE A 586 -2.19 7.27 -6.64
C ILE A 586 -1.38 8.57 -6.50
N VAL A 587 -1.12 9.19 -7.65
CA VAL A 587 -0.68 10.57 -7.77
C VAL A 587 -1.92 11.44 -7.98
N SER A 588 -2.40 12.10 -6.92
CA SER A 588 -3.56 13.00 -7.03
C SER A 588 -3.16 14.24 -7.83
N THR A 589 -3.96 14.61 -8.83
CA THR A 589 -3.71 15.79 -9.67
C THR A 589 -4.77 16.85 -9.40
N TYR A 590 -4.36 18.07 -9.08
CA TYR A 590 -5.24 19.22 -9.04
C TYR A 590 -5.00 20.11 -10.26
N HIS A 591 -6.07 20.37 -10.99
CA HIS A 591 -6.06 21.19 -12.20
C HIS A 591 -6.40 22.62 -11.82
N VAL A 592 -5.38 23.48 -11.80
CA VAL A 592 -5.52 24.86 -11.33
C VAL A 592 -6.55 25.58 -12.19
N GLY A 593 -6.46 25.49 -13.52
CA GLY A 593 -7.35 26.23 -14.41
C GLY A 593 -8.85 25.92 -14.26
N THR A 594 -9.23 24.77 -13.69
CA THR A 594 -10.64 24.33 -13.65
C THR A 594 -11.17 24.10 -12.23
N ASN A 595 -10.33 24.27 -11.20
CA ASN A 595 -10.63 23.94 -9.81
C ASN A 595 -11.18 22.50 -9.65
N SER A 596 -10.47 21.54 -10.23
CA SER A 596 -10.89 20.13 -10.20
C SER A 596 -9.77 19.19 -9.76
N TRP A 597 -10.17 18.07 -9.18
CA TRP A 597 -9.28 16.96 -8.84
C TRP A 597 -9.49 15.80 -9.80
N SER A 598 -8.41 15.07 -10.08
CA SER A 598 -8.50 13.79 -10.77
C SER A 598 -7.45 12.81 -10.23
N ILE A 599 -7.65 11.52 -10.53
CA ILE A 599 -6.68 10.45 -10.28
C ILE A 599 -6.43 9.69 -11.59
N PRO A 600 -5.24 9.08 -11.76
CA PRO A 600 -4.85 8.49 -13.04
C PRO A 600 -5.36 7.07 -13.29
N TYR A 601 -5.69 6.34 -12.23
CA TYR A 601 -6.08 4.93 -12.29
C TYR A 601 -6.74 4.51 -10.98
N VAL A 602 -7.35 3.33 -10.95
CA VAL A 602 -7.86 2.72 -9.72
C VAL A 602 -6.71 2.51 -8.73
N ALA A 603 -6.92 2.92 -7.47
CA ALA A 603 -5.92 2.81 -6.41
C ALA A 603 -5.35 1.39 -6.29
N SER A 604 -4.03 1.26 -6.15
CA SER A 604 -3.37 0.01 -5.79
C SER A 604 -2.56 0.14 -4.50
N TYR A 605 -2.08 -1.00 -4.02
CA TYR A 605 -1.14 -1.11 -2.91
C TYR A 605 -0.51 -2.48 -2.77
N GLY A 606 0.81 -2.46 -2.93
CA GLY A 606 1.66 -3.64 -2.72
C GLY A 606 1.95 -3.90 -1.26
N GLY A 607 2.25 -2.88 -0.45
CA GLY A 607 2.81 -3.09 0.88
C GLY A 607 3.71 -1.92 1.27
N LYS A 608 4.98 -2.20 1.63
CA LYS A 608 6.08 -1.23 1.51
C LYS A 608 6.87 -1.64 0.27
N GLY A 609 7.26 -0.73 -0.62
CA GLY A 609 7.99 -1.09 -1.85
C GLY A 609 7.22 -0.84 -3.15
N ILE A 610 7.33 -1.81 -4.05
CA ILE A 610 6.76 -1.81 -5.40
C ILE A 610 5.48 -2.68 -5.44
N SER A 611 4.37 -2.19 -5.98
CA SER A 611 3.12 -2.94 -6.17
C SER A 611 3.21 -4.02 -7.26
N PHE A 612 2.17 -4.83 -7.45
CA PHE A 612 2.16 -5.85 -8.51
C PHE A 612 2.14 -5.24 -9.91
N GLU A 613 1.68 -4.00 -10.02
CA GLU A 613 1.66 -3.15 -11.21
C GLU A 613 3.00 -2.42 -11.44
N GLY A 614 4.00 -2.64 -10.58
CA GLY A 614 5.29 -1.98 -10.68
C GLY A 614 5.31 -0.53 -10.18
N ARG A 615 4.32 -0.11 -9.38
CA ARG A 615 4.19 1.28 -8.90
C ARG A 615 4.70 1.42 -7.47
N PRO A 616 5.27 2.58 -7.10
CA PRO A 616 5.72 2.80 -5.73
C PRO A 616 4.52 3.02 -4.79
N ASP A 617 4.49 2.31 -3.66
CA ASP A 617 3.54 2.65 -2.60
C ASP A 617 4.05 3.81 -1.71
N CYS A 618 3.10 4.42 -1.01
CA CYS A 618 3.34 5.52 -0.07
C CYS A 618 3.24 5.05 1.38
N ARG A 619 3.52 3.77 1.70
CA ARG A 619 3.38 3.28 3.09
C ARG A 619 4.41 3.86 4.06
N ASN A 620 5.38 4.60 3.54
CA ASN A 620 6.25 5.46 4.32
C ASN A 620 5.96 6.92 3.96
N HIS A 621 6.15 7.83 4.92
CA HIS A 621 6.05 9.27 4.73
C HIS A 621 6.92 9.70 3.54
N THR A 622 6.35 10.22 2.44
CA THR A 622 7.12 10.55 1.23
C THR A 622 7.85 11.89 1.37
N TYR A 623 7.43 12.77 2.28
CA TYR A 623 8.10 14.03 2.56
C TYR A 623 8.50 14.83 1.30
N LEU A 624 9.81 15.08 1.11
CA LEU A 624 10.42 15.79 -0.03
C LEU A 624 11.08 14.80 -1.02
N THR A 625 10.58 13.57 -1.15
CA THR A 625 11.24 12.56 -1.98
C THR A 625 10.85 12.61 -3.46
N TYR A 626 10.19 13.66 -3.90
CA TYR A 626 9.83 13.84 -5.28
C TYR A 626 9.87 15.30 -5.71
N ALA A 627 10.17 15.51 -6.99
CA ALA A 627 10.31 16.83 -7.59
C ALA A 627 9.96 16.77 -9.07
N TYR A 628 9.50 17.88 -9.62
CA TYR A 628 9.27 18.03 -11.05
C TYR A 628 10.61 18.27 -11.77
N ASP A 629 10.93 17.48 -12.79
CA ASP A 629 12.10 17.70 -13.64
C ASP A 629 11.74 18.64 -14.79
N GLU A 630 12.31 19.83 -14.79
CA GLU A 630 12.09 20.82 -15.84
C GLU A 630 12.73 20.41 -17.18
N ILE A 631 13.67 19.47 -17.20
CA ILE A 631 14.28 19.00 -18.44
C ILE A 631 13.35 17.98 -19.10
N SER A 632 13.02 16.89 -18.39
CA SER A 632 12.19 15.83 -18.96
C SER A 632 10.68 16.11 -18.92
N LYS A 633 10.24 17.13 -18.18
CA LYS A 633 8.83 17.45 -17.89
C LYS A 633 8.08 16.34 -17.15
N LYS A 634 8.80 15.53 -16.36
CA LYS A 634 8.30 14.38 -15.60
C LYS A 634 8.51 14.59 -14.10
N ILE A 635 7.91 13.74 -13.27
CA ILE A 635 8.14 13.76 -11.83
C ILE A 635 9.13 12.66 -11.47
N ILE A 636 10.23 13.05 -10.86
CA ILE A 636 11.25 12.13 -10.35
C ILE A 636 10.90 11.83 -8.91
N MET A 637 10.78 10.53 -8.60
CA MET A 637 10.31 10.07 -7.30
C MET A 637 11.29 9.06 -6.71
N SER A 638 11.55 9.20 -5.42
CA SER A 638 12.28 8.24 -4.61
C SER A 638 11.32 7.63 -3.58
N ALA A 639 11.18 6.31 -3.61
CA ALA A 639 10.35 5.59 -2.67
C ALA A 639 11.09 4.39 -2.08
N THR A 640 10.45 3.72 -1.14
CA THR A 640 10.87 2.38 -0.78
C THR A 640 10.71 1.49 -2.01
N GLY A 641 11.77 0.77 -2.41
CA GLY A 641 11.78 0.00 -3.65
C GLY A 641 12.66 0.59 -4.76
N GLY A 642 13.06 1.86 -4.68
CA GLY A 642 14.04 2.47 -5.59
C GLY A 642 13.63 3.83 -6.14
N MET A 643 13.98 4.05 -7.41
CA MET A 643 13.65 5.26 -8.16
C MET A 643 12.50 4.99 -9.14
N PHE A 644 11.64 5.99 -9.27
CA PHE A 644 10.47 5.95 -10.12
C PHE A 644 10.36 7.26 -10.89
N ILE A 645 9.82 7.17 -12.10
CA ILE A 645 9.47 8.32 -12.93
C ILE A 645 7.97 8.23 -13.16
N TYR A 646 7.25 9.28 -12.79
CA TYR A 646 5.86 9.45 -13.17
C TYR A 646 5.81 10.40 -14.36
N ASP A 647 5.14 9.97 -15.43
CA ASP A 647 4.98 10.72 -16.67
C ASP A 647 3.62 11.42 -16.66
N PRO A 648 3.57 12.76 -16.53
CA PRO A 648 2.33 13.52 -16.52
C PRO A 648 1.45 13.42 -17.77
N ASP A 649 2.03 13.21 -18.96
CA ASP A 649 1.25 13.18 -20.21
C ASP A 649 0.42 11.91 -20.28
N THR A 650 1.07 10.79 -19.98
CA THR A 650 0.42 9.47 -19.96
C THR A 650 -0.27 9.19 -18.63
N ARG A 651 0.05 9.97 -17.60
CA ARG A 651 -0.41 9.81 -16.21
C ARG A 651 -0.04 8.44 -15.61
N GLN A 652 1.05 7.83 -16.08
CA GLN A 652 1.51 6.52 -15.64
C GLN A 652 2.92 6.59 -15.04
N PHE A 653 3.23 5.57 -14.23
CA PHE A 653 4.61 5.30 -13.83
C PHE A 653 5.35 4.57 -14.95
N GLU A 654 6.61 4.96 -15.19
CA GLU A 654 7.54 4.13 -15.94
C GLU A 654 7.96 2.89 -15.14
N LYS A 655 8.54 1.90 -15.82
CA LYS A 655 9.11 0.73 -15.16
C LYS A 655 10.11 1.16 -14.07
N PRO A 656 10.10 0.52 -12.88
CA PRO A 656 11.00 0.86 -11.79
C PRO A 656 12.47 0.86 -12.22
N ILE A 657 13.22 1.83 -11.73
CA ILE A 657 14.63 2.02 -12.08
C ILE A 657 15.49 1.44 -10.96
N LYS A 658 16.37 0.51 -11.32
CA LYS A 658 17.40 0.03 -10.42
C LYS A 658 18.39 1.15 -10.17
N SER A 659 18.50 1.55 -8.90
CA SER A 659 19.43 2.59 -8.49
C SER A 659 20.66 2.00 -7.79
N SER A 660 21.83 2.61 -8.05
CA SER A 660 23.07 2.34 -7.30
C SER A 660 23.07 2.98 -5.91
N HIS A 661 22.14 3.92 -5.67
CA HIS A 661 21.97 4.61 -4.40
C HIS A 661 20.83 4.03 -3.56
N TYR A 662 20.88 4.30 -2.26
CA TYR A 662 19.90 3.84 -1.29
C TYR A 662 18.75 4.85 -1.15
N HIS A 663 17.52 4.41 -1.43
CA HIS A 663 16.34 5.26 -1.39
C HIS A 663 15.60 5.11 -0.07
N TRP A 664 15.54 6.19 0.72
CA TRP A 664 14.84 6.16 2.00
C TRP A 664 14.14 7.48 2.28
N PRO A 665 12.80 7.48 2.45
CA PRO A 665 12.07 8.73 2.52
C PRO A 665 12.46 9.68 3.66
N TYR A 666 12.97 9.15 4.77
CA TYR A 666 13.43 9.97 5.89
C TYR A 666 14.76 10.70 5.63
N TYR A 667 15.55 10.30 4.65
CA TYR A 667 16.87 10.90 4.40
C TYR A 667 17.03 11.44 2.99
N THR A 668 16.34 10.86 2.01
CA THR A 668 16.34 11.31 0.62
C THR A 668 15.47 12.54 0.45
N LYS A 669 16.07 13.62 -0.04
CA LYS A 669 15.38 14.85 -0.38
C LYS A 669 15.71 15.21 -1.82
N LEU A 670 14.67 15.55 -2.58
CA LEU A 670 14.73 15.90 -3.98
C LEU A 670 14.26 17.35 -4.17
N LYS A 671 14.86 18.06 -5.13
CA LYS A 671 14.42 19.40 -5.52
C LYS A 671 14.69 19.67 -6.99
N SER A 672 13.76 20.37 -7.63
CA SER A 672 13.86 20.83 -9.01
C SER A 672 14.97 21.88 -9.15
N THR A 673 15.72 21.79 -10.24
CA THR A 673 16.70 22.80 -10.69
C THR A 673 16.65 22.86 -12.22
N PRO A 674 17.16 23.93 -12.86
CA PRO A 674 17.24 23.99 -14.32
C PRO A 674 18.19 22.92 -14.92
N TYR A 675 19.03 22.28 -14.10
CA TYR A 675 19.97 21.23 -14.49
C TYR A 675 19.43 19.81 -14.26
N GLY A 676 18.17 19.69 -13.82
CA GLY A 676 17.53 18.42 -13.47
C GLY A 676 17.19 18.34 -11.98
N VAL A 677 16.74 17.17 -11.52
CA VAL A 677 16.38 16.97 -10.11
C VAL A 677 17.61 16.67 -9.28
N LEU A 678 17.91 17.55 -8.31
CA LEU A 678 18.97 17.35 -7.33
C LEU A 678 18.51 16.36 -6.25
N GLY A 679 19.31 15.33 -6.00
CA GLY A 679 19.16 14.41 -4.87
C GLY A 679 20.21 14.68 -3.78
N TRP A 680 19.75 14.80 -2.53
CA TRP A 680 20.60 14.98 -1.35
C TRP A 680 20.33 13.90 -0.30
N VAL A 681 21.38 13.15 0.06
CA VAL A 681 21.40 12.17 1.16
C VAL A 681 22.73 12.27 1.91
N SER A 682 22.68 12.60 3.21
CA SER A 682 23.90 12.72 4.02
C SER A 682 24.26 11.48 4.84
N GLN A 683 23.37 10.49 4.97
CA GLN A 683 23.59 9.27 5.76
C GLN A 683 23.69 8.04 4.86
N ARG A 684 24.60 7.10 5.18
CA ARG A 684 24.83 5.81 4.48
C ARG A 684 24.90 5.92 2.94
N LYS A 685 26.13 5.90 2.40
CA LYS A 685 26.44 6.07 0.95
C LYS A 685 25.98 7.44 0.41
N ARG A 686 26.58 8.53 0.93
CA ARG A 686 26.32 9.94 0.58
C ARG A 686 25.92 10.11 -0.90
N LEU A 687 24.80 10.78 -1.16
CA LEU A 687 24.40 11.21 -2.49
C LEU A 687 24.32 12.74 -2.54
N PHE A 688 24.99 13.29 -3.54
CA PHE A 688 24.85 14.66 -3.99
C PHE A 688 25.00 14.64 -5.51
N ALA A 689 23.87 14.61 -6.21
CA ALA A 689 23.83 14.29 -7.64
C ALA A 689 22.60 14.87 -8.31
N LEU A 690 22.71 15.18 -9.60
CA LEU A 690 21.58 15.46 -10.47
C LEU A 690 21.08 14.15 -11.09
N PHE A 691 19.77 14.01 -11.23
CA PHE A 691 19.17 12.88 -11.93
C PHE A 691 19.12 13.17 -13.43
N ASN A 692 19.75 12.30 -14.23
CA ASN A 692 19.66 12.34 -15.67
C ASN A 692 18.49 11.45 -16.12
N ALA A 693 17.36 12.05 -16.46
CA ALA A 693 16.14 11.31 -16.82
C ALA A 693 16.28 10.45 -18.09
N LYS A 694 17.08 10.90 -19.07
CA LYS A 694 17.32 10.17 -20.32
C LYS A 694 18.14 8.89 -20.08
N LYS A 695 19.23 9.01 -19.32
CA LYS A 695 20.12 7.90 -18.97
C LYS A 695 19.60 7.06 -17.79
N LYS A 696 18.63 7.59 -17.03
CA LYS A 696 18.06 6.97 -15.81
C LYS A 696 19.10 6.70 -14.72
N VAL A 697 20.06 7.61 -14.55
CA VAL A 697 21.16 7.49 -13.57
C VAL A 697 21.37 8.78 -12.78
N TRP A 698 21.98 8.65 -11.60
CA TRP A 698 22.45 9.78 -10.80
C TRP A 698 23.86 10.19 -11.23
N GLU A 699 24.03 11.43 -11.68
CA GLU A 699 25.30 12.03 -12.07
C GLU A 699 25.80 12.93 -10.92
N ARG A 700 26.92 12.55 -10.28
CA ARG A 700 27.44 13.24 -9.10
C ARG A 700 27.82 14.68 -9.43
N LEU A 701 27.43 15.59 -8.53
CA LEU A 701 27.92 16.96 -8.59
C LEU A 701 29.31 17.05 -7.95
N PRO A 702 30.24 17.80 -8.57
CA PRO A 702 31.57 18.02 -8.01
C PRO A 702 31.48 18.83 -6.71
N ILE A 703 32.31 18.48 -5.73
CA ILE A 703 32.50 19.26 -4.51
C ILE A 703 34.00 19.37 -4.31
N ARG A 704 34.53 20.59 -4.17
CA ARG A 704 35.95 20.80 -3.90
C ARG A 704 36.36 20.05 -2.61
N LYS A 705 37.55 19.43 -2.64
CA LYS A 705 38.11 18.74 -1.46
C LYS A 705 38.17 19.71 -0.28
N GLY A 706 37.73 19.26 0.89
CA GLY A 706 37.69 20.08 2.11
C GLY A 706 36.43 20.92 2.30
N SER A 707 35.54 21.03 1.29
CA SER A 707 34.26 21.71 1.48
C SER A 707 33.42 21.02 2.56
N PRO A 708 32.71 21.78 3.43
CA PRO A 708 31.75 21.20 4.36
C PRO A 708 30.64 20.47 3.61
N PHE A 709 30.02 19.48 4.24
CA PHE A 709 28.85 18.80 3.68
C PHE A 709 27.69 18.83 4.67
N PRO A 710 26.55 19.44 4.32
CA PRO A 710 25.44 19.61 5.26
C PRO A 710 24.85 18.26 5.66
N ARG A 711 24.52 18.12 6.94
CA ARG A 711 23.81 16.94 7.45
C ARG A 711 22.33 17.04 7.08
N ALA A 712 21.87 16.12 6.25
CA ALA A 712 20.47 15.78 6.10
C ALA A 712 20.06 14.93 7.31
N SER A 713 19.28 15.53 8.20
CA SER A 713 18.58 14.81 9.25
C SER A 713 17.34 14.10 8.70
N HIS A 714 16.49 13.62 9.61
CA HIS A 714 15.21 12.99 9.34
C HIS A 714 14.30 13.85 8.43
N GLY A 715 13.24 13.25 7.90
CA GLY A 715 12.43 13.83 6.81
C GLY A 715 11.63 15.07 7.21
N ASP A 716 11.45 15.33 8.51
CA ASP A 716 10.56 16.37 9.02
C ASP A 716 11.27 17.73 9.22
N GLU A 717 12.61 17.77 9.18
CA GLU A 717 13.38 18.86 9.80
C GLU A 717 14.48 19.46 8.94
N ALA A 718 14.65 19.02 7.70
CA ALA A 718 15.63 19.62 6.79
C ALA A 718 14.98 19.94 5.45
N ALA A 719 15.44 21.03 4.84
CA ALA A 719 14.89 21.57 3.62
C ALA A 719 16.00 21.88 2.62
N LEU A 720 15.62 22.03 1.35
CA LEU A 720 16.48 22.49 0.28
C LEU A 720 15.69 23.35 -0.69
N GLU A 721 16.30 24.45 -1.13
CA GLU A 721 15.65 25.41 -2.03
C GLU A 721 16.61 25.87 -3.12
N TYR A 722 16.17 25.81 -4.38
CA TYR A 722 16.90 26.39 -5.49
C TYR A 722 16.59 27.89 -5.58
N ASP A 723 17.66 28.69 -5.63
CA ASP A 723 17.61 30.13 -5.82
C ASP A 723 17.99 30.43 -7.27
N SER A 724 16.99 30.79 -8.07
CA SER A 724 17.15 31.07 -9.49
C SER A 724 17.85 32.39 -9.78
N LYS A 725 17.92 33.32 -8.82
CA LYS A 725 18.59 34.62 -9.00
C LYS A 725 20.11 34.46 -8.86
N ARG A 726 20.56 33.58 -7.97
CA ARG A 726 21.98 33.37 -7.64
C ARG A 726 22.56 32.08 -8.23
N ASP A 727 21.75 31.29 -8.91
CA ASP A 727 22.09 29.95 -9.41
C ASP A 727 22.77 29.09 -8.34
N CYS A 728 22.07 28.90 -7.21
CA CYS A 728 22.59 28.13 -6.09
C CYS A 728 21.51 27.33 -5.38
N MET A 729 21.94 26.28 -4.67
CA MET A 729 21.09 25.48 -3.79
C MET A 729 21.35 25.87 -2.33
N TRP A 730 20.29 26.24 -1.61
CA TRP A 730 20.31 26.46 -0.16
C TRP A 730 19.95 25.16 0.56
N PHE A 731 20.68 24.84 1.65
CA PHE A 731 20.40 23.69 2.50
C PHE A 731 20.14 24.16 3.93
N PHE A 732 19.00 23.75 4.47
CA PHE A 732 18.59 24.08 5.84
C PHE A 732 18.66 22.81 6.69
N THR A 733 19.50 22.81 7.73
CA THR A 733 19.93 21.58 8.41
C THR A 733 19.33 21.39 9.80
N ALA A 734 19.33 20.12 10.24
CA ALA A 734 19.00 19.73 11.61
C ALA A 734 20.07 18.77 12.16
N ASN A 735 20.28 18.77 13.47
CA ASN A 735 21.23 17.91 14.19
C ASN A 735 20.63 16.57 14.67
N GLY A 736 19.39 16.29 14.27
CA GLY A 736 18.68 15.05 14.55
C GLY A 736 17.16 15.23 14.46
N TYR A 737 16.41 14.21 14.86
CA TYR A 737 14.95 14.25 14.92
C TYR A 737 14.48 15.40 15.83
N ARG A 738 13.68 16.31 15.27
CA ARG A 738 13.13 17.53 15.90
C ARG A 738 14.18 18.48 16.48
N LYS A 739 15.38 18.53 15.87
CA LYS A 739 16.51 19.37 16.29
C LYS A 739 16.99 20.28 15.15
N PHE A 740 16.13 21.19 14.68
CA PHE A 740 16.52 22.19 13.67
C PHE A 740 17.70 23.03 14.19
N THR A 741 18.58 23.47 13.30
CA THR A 741 19.79 24.22 13.73
C THR A 741 19.69 25.72 13.43
N GLY A 742 18.96 26.08 12.37
CA GLY A 742 19.04 27.41 11.78
C GLY A 742 20.33 27.64 10.98
N ASP A 743 21.25 26.66 10.91
CA ASP A 743 22.41 26.72 10.03
C ASP A 743 21.96 26.57 8.57
N VAL A 744 22.63 27.31 7.69
CA VAL A 744 22.38 27.29 6.25
C VAL A 744 23.70 27.02 5.52
N PHE A 745 23.62 26.17 4.51
CA PHE A 745 24.73 25.93 3.58
C PHE A 745 24.30 26.34 2.17
N LYS A 746 25.28 26.70 1.35
CA LYS A 746 25.09 27.07 -0.05
C LYS A 746 25.95 26.15 -0.93
N TYR A 747 25.35 25.57 -1.97
CA TYR A 747 26.10 25.04 -3.10
C TYR A 747 25.93 25.97 -4.30
N ASP A 748 27.05 26.48 -4.80
CA ASP A 748 27.10 27.34 -5.98
C ASP A 748 27.37 26.48 -7.22
N PHE A 749 26.45 26.49 -8.20
CA PHE A 749 26.56 25.60 -9.37
C PHE A 749 27.74 25.97 -10.27
N LYS A 750 28.01 27.28 -10.44
CA LYS A 750 29.13 27.77 -11.24
C LYS A 750 30.46 27.53 -10.56
N ALA A 751 30.59 27.91 -9.29
CA ALA A 751 31.85 27.76 -8.55
C ALA A 751 32.15 26.31 -8.13
N LYS A 752 31.12 25.44 -8.11
CA LYS A 752 31.21 24.02 -7.69
C LYS A 752 31.70 23.89 -6.24
N THR A 753 31.27 24.82 -5.39
CA THR A 753 31.68 24.91 -3.98
C THR A 753 30.48 24.79 -3.06
N MET A 754 30.62 23.95 -2.03
CA MET A 754 29.71 23.90 -0.89
C MET A 754 30.31 24.70 0.27
N VAL A 755 29.58 25.65 0.84
CA VAL A 755 30.05 26.51 1.94
C VAL A 755 29.02 26.58 3.07
N SER A 756 29.50 26.73 4.31
CA SER A 756 28.66 27.11 5.44
C SER A 756 28.47 28.63 5.44
N VAL A 757 27.23 29.09 5.59
CA VAL A 757 26.89 30.51 5.52
C VAL A 757 26.95 31.09 6.95
N PRO A 758 27.56 32.27 7.15
CA PRO A 758 27.53 32.96 8.44
C PRO A 758 26.15 33.60 8.69
N VAL A 759 25.17 32.78 9.05
CA VAL A 759 23.77 33.20 9.14
C VAL A 759 23.47 33.99 10.42
N LYS A 760 22.83 35.16 10.28
CA LYS A 760 22.30 35.96 11.40
C LYS A 760 20.96 35.39 11.90
N ASN A 761 20.64 35.61 13.18
CA ASN A 761 19.39 35.17 13.84
C ASN A 761 19.12 33.66 13.88
N LYS A 762 20.11 32.80 13.61
CA LYS A 762 19.90 31.34 13.54
C LYS A 762 19.38 30.72 14.85
N LYS A 763 19.80 31.25 16.02
CA LYS A 763 19.34 30.76 17.34
C LYS A 763 17.85 31.01 17.57
N SER A 764 17.31 32.09 17.01
CA SER A 764 15.89 32.48 17.11
C SER A 764 14.95 31.48 16.44
N VAL A 765 15.48 30.73 15.47
CA VAL A 765 14.75 29.72 14.70
C VAL A 765 15.14 28.29 15.15
N GLY A 766 16.43 28.00 15.28
CA GLY A 766 16.98 26.67 15.56
C GLY A 766 16.39 25.97 16.80
N VAL A 767 16.14 26.71 17.89
CA VAL A 767 15.66 26.10 19.16
C VAL A 767 14.14 25.96 19.21
N LYS A 768 13.40 26.80 18.48
CA LYS A 768 11.94 26.91 18.62
C LYS A 768 11.17 26.01 17.66
N PHE A 769 11.70 25.74 16.48
CA PHE A 769 10.98 25.01 15.45
C PHE A 769 11.45 23.56 15.33
N ARG A 770 10.48 22.65 15.39
CA ARG A 770 10.73 21.22 15.29
C ARG A 770 10.73 20.70 13.85
N THR A 771 10.08 21.41 12.91
CA THR A 771 9.74 20.87 11.57
C THR A 771 9.73 21.92 10.44
N LEU A 772 10.83 22.66 10.23
CA LEU A 772 11.00 23.61 9.10
C LEU A 772 11.51 22.90 7.84
N ARG A 773 10.67 22.04 7.28
CA ARG A 773 11.00 21.21 6.12
C ARG A 773 10.62 21.84 4.79
N GLU A 774 9.48 22.50 4.71
CA GLU A 774 8.99 23.02 3.44
C GLU A 774 9.56 24.40 3.17
N THR A 775 9.99 24.60 1.93
CA THR A 775 10.54 25.83 1.42
C THR A 775 10.01 26.14 0.04
N VAL A 776 9.96 27.43 -0.27
CA VAL A 776 9.70 27.95 -1.60
C VAL A 776 10.47 29.25 -1.79
N TYR A 777 11.23 29.37 -2.88
CA TYR A 777 11.85 30.63 -3.27
C TYR A 777 10.85 31.49 -4.06
N ALA A 778 10.72 32.75 -3.66
CA ALA A 778 9.91 33.76 -4.35
C ALA A 778 10.85 34.76 -5.06
N PRO A 779 11.15 34.57 -6.37
CA PRO A 779 12.20 35.34 -7.05
C PRO A 779 11.95 36.85 -7.08
N LYS A 780 10.68 37.29 -7.19
CA LYS A 780 10.33 38.73 -7.22
C LYS A 780 10.61 39.43 -5.90
N GLN A 781 10.39 38.74 -4.77
CA GLN A 781 10.67 39.27 -3.43
C GLN A 781 12.10 38.97 -2.98
N ASP A 782 12.77 38.06 -3.67
CA ASP A 782 14.10 37.56 -3.34
C ASP A 782 14.20 37.00 -1.91
N ILE A 783 13.28 36.07 -1.59
CA ILE A 783 13.12 35.47 -0.26
C ILE A 783 12.84 33.97 -0.38
N VAL A 784 13.41 33.18 0.54
CA VAL A 784 13.01 31.78 0.77
C VAL A 784 11.98 31.76 1.90
N MET A 785 10.73 31.37 1.59
CA MET A 785 9.66 31.24 2.58
C MET A 785 9.58 29.81 3.12
N HIS A 786 9.43 29.68 4.44
CA HIS A 786 9.24 28.39 5.11
C HIS A 786 7.80 28.18 5.59
N ASN A 787 7.42 26.93 5.88
CA ASN A 787 6.13 26.59 6.49
C ASN A 787 6.03 26.87 8.00
N GLY A 788 6.98 27.61 8.59
CA GLY A 788 6.99 27.97 10.00
C GLY A 788 6.27 29.28 10.28
N PHE A 789 5.55 29.36 11.40
CA PHE A 789 4.82 30.55 11.82
C PHE A 789 5.10 30.85 13.30
N MET A 790 5.15 32.14 13.65
CA MET A 790 5.27 32.60 15.03
C MET A 790 4.58 33.94 15.24
N LYS A 791 4.28 34.28 16.50
CA LYS A 791 3.80 35.61 16.86
C LYS A 791 4.95 36.50 17.31
N LYS A 792 4.92 37.77 16.90
CA LYS A 792 5.79 38.85 17.37
C LYS A 792 4.90 40.06 17.63
N GLU A 793 4.89 40.54 18.88
CA GLU A 793 4.07 41.69 19.31
C GLU A 793 2.59 41.54 18.90
N GLY A 794 2.00 40.38 19.18
CA GLY A 794 0.60 40.07 18.85
C GLY A 794 0.34 39.76 17.37
N LYS A 795 1.21 40.17 16.44
CA LYS A 795 1.09 39.91 15.00
C LYS A 795 1.59 38.52 14.62
N LEU A 796 0.83 37.82 13.77
CA LEU A 796 1.26 36.55 13.20
C LEU A 796 2.29 36.82 12.08
N CYS A 797 3.39 36.11 12.12
CA CYS A 797 4.45 36.20 11.13
C CYS A 797 4.83 34.82 10.60
N GLN A 798 5.25 34.77 9.35
CA GLN A 798 5.82 33.59 8.72
C GLN A 798 7.35 33.66 8.74
N ILE A 799 8.02 32.53 8.95
CA ILE A 799 9.48 32.44 8.92
C ILE A 799 9.96 32.51 7.48
N VAL A 800 10.94 33.38 7.25
CA VAL A 800 11.62 33.52 5.97
C VAL A 800 13.14 33.58 6.15
N PHE A 801 13.86 33.24 5.10
CA PHE A 801 15.30 33.46 4.99
C PHE A 801 15.56 34.47 3.87
N ASP A 802 16.30 35.54 4.18
CA ASP A 802 16.78 36.53 3.22
C ASP A 802 18.18 36.12 2.74
N PRO A 803 18.32 35.65 1.48
CA PRO A 803 19.61 35.23 0.94
C PRO A 803 20.61 36.39 0.80
N GLU A 804 20.14 37.63 0.60
CA GLU A 804 21.01 38.79 0.42
C GLU A 804 21.69 39.18 1.73
N LYS A 805 20.92 39.22 2.83
CA LYS A 805 21.45 39.53 4.16
C LYS A 805 22.03 38.33 4.90
N ALA A 806 21.93 37.13 4.31
CA ALA A 806 22.23 35.86 4.97
C ALA A 806 21.60 35.78 6.37
N SER A 807 20.30 36.04 6.46
CA SER A 807 19.62 36.23 7.74
C SER A 807 18.23 35.61 7.78
N TRP A 808 17.89 35.01 8.92
CA TRP A 808 16.50 34.68 9.22
C TRP A 808 15.72 35.95 9.54
N ALA A 809 14.48 36.04 9.07
CA ALA A 809 13.57 37.14 9.32
C ALA A 809 12.13 36.66 9.53
N LEU A 810 11.28 37.56 10.02
CA LEU A 810 9.84 37.35 10.13
C LEU A 810 9.12 38.23 9.11
N LEU A 811 8.21 37.63 8.35
CA LEU A 811 7.29 38.34 7.47
C LEU A 811 5.92 38.44 8.17
N PRO A 812 5.45 39.65 8.55
CA PRO A 812 4.08 39.84 9.02
C PRO A 812 3.06 39.40 7.97
N ILE A 813 2.08 38.58 8.36
CA ILE A 813 1.07 38.05 7.45
C ILE A 813 -0.32 38.03 8.09
N SER A 814 -1.35 37.91 7.25
CA SER A 814 -2.71 37.59 7.67
C SER A 814 -3.12 36.19 7.21
N ILE A 815 -4.08 35.59 7.92
CA ILE A 815 -4.71 34.33 7.53
C ILE A 815 -6.23 34.51 7.55
N LYS A 816 -6.85 34.46 6.37
CA LYS A 816 -8.30 34.39 6.18
C LYS A 816 -8.71 32.96 5.87
N SER A 817 -8.62 32.10 6.88
CA SER A 817 -9.01 30.69 6.79
C SER A 817 -9.47 30.15 8.14
N LYS A 818 -10.55 29.36 8.13
CA LYS A 818 -11.01 28.64 9.33
C LYS A 818 -10.19 27.36 9.59
N ASN A 819 -9.51 26.83 8.56
CA ASN A 819 -8.81 25.54 8.61
C ASN A 819 -7.29 25.67 8.80
N ALA A 820 -6.68 26.76 8.31
CA ALA A 820 -5.23 26.95 8.29
C ALA A 820 -4.56 26.84 9.67
N LYS A 821 -5.23 27.27 10.75
CA LYS A 821 -4.70 27.21 12.12
C LYS A 821 -4.29 25.78 12.56
N LYS A 822 -4.91 24.73 11.98
CA LYS A 822 -4.62 23.32 12.32
C LYS A 822 -3.56 22.68 11.42
N ASP A 823 -3.21 23.32 10.31
CA ASP A 823 -2.40 22.73 9.24
C ASP A 823 -1.05 23.44 9.05
N PHE A 824 -1.03 24.77 9.22
CA PHE A 824 0.19 25.58 9.16
C PHE A 824 1.15 25.28 10.31
N GLY A 825 2.44 25.18 10.00
CA GLY A 825 3.48 24.75 10.95
C GLY A 825 3.60 23.24 11.12
N TRP A 826 2.74 22.44 10.48
CA TRP A 826 2.75 20.97 10.57
C TRP A 826 3.41 20.32 9.33
N VAL A 827 3.75 19.03 9.41
CA VAL A 827 4.55 18.28 8.39
C VAL A 827 3.76 17.80 7.15
N SER A 828 2.46 18.09 7.07
CA SER A 828 1.52 17.73 5.99
C SER A 828 1.20 18.92 5.10
N ILE A 829 1.84 20.06 5.34
CA ILE A 829 1.74 21.17 4.42
C ILE A 829 2.84 20.99 3.36
N GLY A 830 2.51 21.19 2.09
CA GLY A 830 3.45 21.27 0.97
C GLY A 830 3.38 22.65 0.33
N LEU A 831 4.52 23.30 0.11
CA LEU A 831 4.60 24.64 -0.49
C LEU A 831 5.04 24.57 -1.96
N MET A 832 4.38 25.34 -2.83
CA MET A 832 4.62 25.33 -4.27
C MET A 832 4.57 26.75 -4.84
N TYR A 833 5.52 27.09 -5.71
CA TYR A 833 5.52 28.39 -6.41
C TYR A 833 4.84 28.25 -7.79
N ASP A 834 3.88 29.13 -8.05
CA ASP A 834 3.31 29.36 -9.37
C ASP A 834 3.97 30.61 -9.97
N ALA A 835 5.01 30.38 -10.77
CA ALA A 835 5.77 31.45 -11.42
C ALA A 835 4.91 32.26 -12.40
N LYS A 836 3.95 31.61 -13.07
CA LYS A 836 3.07 32.26 -14.07
C LYS A 836 2.22 33.35 -13.42
N ARG A 837 1.73 33.11 -12.20
CA ARG A 837 0.83 34.04 -11.49
C ARG A 837 1.53 34.80 -10.35
N ASN A 838 2.80 34.48 -10.08
CA ASN A 838 3.51 34.92 -8.88
C ASN A 838 2.70 34.62 -7.60
N LEU A 839 2.27 33.38 -7.44
CA LEU A 839 1.51 32.93 -6.27
C LEU A 839 2.25 31.80 -5.55
N ILE A 840 2.01 31.69 -4.25
CA ILE A 840 2.47 30.56 -3.45
C ILE A 840 1.26 29.75 -3.03
N TRP A 841 1.25 28.48 -3.41
CA TRP A 841 0.23 27.52 -3.04
C TRP A 841 0.70 26.70 -1.85
N ALA A 842 -0.24 26.35 -0.98
CA ALA A 842 -0.01 25.42 0.11
C ALA A 842 -1.09 24.34 0.10
N ILE A 843 -0.69 23.07 0.07
CA ILE A 843 -1.62 21.94 0.18
C ILE A 843 -1.43 21.25 1.53
N SER A 844 -2.53 21.06 2.24
CA SER A 844 -2.60 20.30 3.47
C SER A 844 -2.93 18.84 3.20
N GLY A 845 -2.45 17.96 4.07
CA GLY A 845 -2.78 16.55 3.99
C GLY A 845 -4.24 16.21 4.24
N LYS A 846 -5.04 17.14 4.79
CA LYS A 846 -6.50 17.07 4.91
C LYS A 846 -7.25 17.57 3.67
N GLN A 847 -6.58 17.70 2.53
CA GLN A 847 -7.12 18.21 1.25
C GLN A 847 -7.55 19.68 1.29
N TYR A 848 -7.20 20.43 2.33
CA TYR A 848 -7.33 21.89 2.30
C TYR A 848 -6.21 22.46 1.45
N MET A 849 -6.52 23.52 0.72
CA MET A 849 -5.55 24.25 -0.08
C MET A 849 -5.67 25.72 0.24
N TYR A 850 -4.52 26.38 0.24
CA TYR A 850 -4.39 27.79 0.53
C TYR A 850 -3.54 28.43 -0.55
N VAL A 851 -3.80 29.70 -0.81
CA VAL A 851 -2.96 30.50 -1.71
C VAL A 851 -2.53 31.78 -1.01
N PHE A 852 -1.36 32.27 -1.38
CA PHE A 852 -0.76 33.50 -0.90
C PHE A 852 -0.25 34.31 -2.08
N LYS A 853 -0.62 35.60 -2.12
CA LYS A 853 -0.11 36.57 -3.09
C LYS A 853 0.98 37.41 -2.40
N PRO A 854 2.27 37.14 -2.66
CA PRO A 854 3.36 37.91 -2.07
C PRO A 854 3.40 39.31 -2.70
N ASP A 855 3.27 40.33 -1.84
CA ASP A 855 3.36 41.74 -2.21
C ASP A 855 3.89 42.55 -1.01
N PHE A 856 5.15 42.27 -0.65
CA PHE A 856 5.87 42.93 0.44
C PHE A 856 7.26 43.33 -0.04
N LYS A 857 7.86 44.31 0.64
CA LYS A 857 9.23 44.77 0.44
C LYS A 857 10.14 44.20 1.54
N LYS A 858 11.46 44.17 1.30
CA LYS A 858 12.42 43.74 2.33
C LYS A 858 12.42 44.60 3.59
N SER A 859 11.94 45.85 3.50
CA SER A 859 11.72 46.76 4.64
C SER A 859 10.63 46.28 5.59
N ASP A 860 9.69 45.46 5.10
CA ASP A 860 8.56 44.95 5.90
C ASP A 860 8.99 43.77 6.78
N LEU A 861 10.21 43.25 6.58
CA LEU A 861 10.75 42.11 7.30
C LEU A 861 11.33 42.52 8.65
N ILE A 862 10.99 41.74 9.68
CA ILE A 862 11.49 41.95 11.04
C ILE A 862 12.73 41.07 11.24
N TYR A 863 13.90 41.70 11.34
CA TYR A 863 15.17 41.03 11.62
C TYR A 863 15.50 40.95 13.11
N GLN A 864 14.91 41.82 13.93
CA GLN A 864 15.16 41.83 15.38
C GLN A 864 14.09 41.02 16.12
N PHE A 865 14.29 39.70 16.19
CA PHE A 865 13.37 38.79 16.90
C PHE A 865 14.11 37.74 17.75
N GLU A 866 15.38 38.02 18.06
CA GLU A 866 16.11 37.27 19.05
C GLU A 866 15.39 37.31 20.40
N THR A 867 15.30 36.15 21.04
CA THR A 867 14.85 36.13 22.43
C THR A 867 15.93 36.75 23.27
N LYS A 868 15.63 37.90 23.93
CA LYS A 868 16.33 38.27 25.16
C LYS A 868 16.45 36.99 25.98
N LYS A 869 17.68 36.60 26.31
CA LYS A 869 17.94 35.62 27.38
C LYS A 869 17.07 36.12 28.53
N LYS A 870 16.02 35.40 28.92
CA LYS A 870 15.47 35.63 30.26
C LYS A 870 16.68 35.39 31.16
N GLN A 871 17.13 36.42 31.87
CA GLN A 871 18.07 36.33 32.98
C GLN A 871 17.44 35.39 34.03
N SER A 872 17.43 34.09 33.75
CA SER A 872 16.98 33.08 34.71
C SER A 872 18.06 32.85 35.76
N SER A 873 19.31 33.26 35.50
CA SER A 873 20.38 33.25 36.50
C SER A 873 20.12 34.28 37.60
N GLU A 874 19.82 35.54 37.27
CA GLU A 874 19.59 36.58 38.29
C GLU A 874 18.28 36.35 39.07
N MET A 875 17.19 35.93 38.42
CA MET A 875 15.94 35.60 39.11
C MET A 875 16.05 34.34 40.00
N ASN A 876 16.88 33.37 39.63
CA ASN A 876 17.16 32.23 40.52
C ASN A 876 18.14 32.60 41.63
N LEU A 877 19.11 33.50 41.37
CA LEU A 877 19.99 34.04 42.40
C LEU A 877 19.19 34.83 43.44
N LEU A 878 18.27 35.69 42.98
CA LEU A 878 17.38 36.48 43.83
C LEU A 878 16.42 35.58 44.63
N LYS A 879 15.86 34.53 44.01
CA LYS A 879 15.05 33.53 44.72
C LYS A 879 15.84 32.74 45.75
N ASN A 880 17.08 32.36 45.45
CA ASN A 880 17.94 31.64 46.38
C ASN A 880 18.42 32.54 47.53
N LEU A 881 18.72 33.82 47.27
CA LEU A 881 19.03 34.82 48.31
C LEU A 881 17.81 35.10 49.20
N ILE A 882 16.60 35.18 48.65
CA ILE A 882 15.36 35.33 49.42
C ILE A 882 15.08 34.05 50.25
N LEU A 883 15.40 32.86 49.73
CA LEU A 883 15.25 31.60 50.47
C LEU A 883 16.30 31.43 51.58
N LEU A 884 17.52 31.94 51.39
CA LEU A 884 18.56 31.98 52.41
C LEU A 884 18.21 32.97 53.52
N ARG A 885 17.73 34.17 53.17
CA ARG A 885 17.31 35.18 54.16
C ARG A 885 16.06 34.79 54.96
N LYS A 886 15.23 33.89 54.43
CA LYS A 886 14.10 33.26 55.16
C LYS A 886 14.48 32.05 56.02
N LYS A 887 15.72 31.59 55.95
CA LYS A 887 16.27 30.54 56.81
C LYS A 887 17.15 31.08 57.94
N GLU A 888 17.52 32.36 57.88
CA GLU A 888 18.30 33.07 58.90
C GLU A 888 17.43 33.98 59.80
N ASN A 889 16.13 34.07 59.53
CA ASN A 889 15.09 34.53 60.46
C ASN A 889 14.22 33.31 60.81
#